data_AF-A0A0J1FY82-F1
#
_entry.id   AF-A0A0J1FY82-F1
#
_cell.length_a   1.000
_cell.length_b   1.000
_cell.length_c   1.000
_cell.angle_alpha   90.00
_cell.angle_beta   90.00
_cell.angle_gamma   90.00
#
_symmetry.space_group_name_H-M   'P 1'
#
loop_
_entity.id
_entity.type
_entity.pdbx_description
1 polymer ?
#
loop_
_entity_poly.entity_id
_entity_poly.type
_entity_poly.pdbx_seq_one_letter_code
_entity_poly.pdbx_strand_id
1 'polypeptide(L)'
;MQEDLYTLVGIPFGEHTLRVEAVGPEIQYQNYIEVDAFEYTGDTSEVKADTLSVNPDTISLKVGKTTSLSVDVLMGTAHVYNQEVEVVSSNEEIVKVSDGLTVAGIGIGSAVLTVTSKDLIKEIPVDVMGKAALRMTIDNEHPLIIHHMAREMNPSEATPGPIQGGHDIVTFWNQLPENQKPYSAIVIHPGYYLNVDYPGHMEFLDEQTRLAEENHIPFFVMVGNSFTSNYLSNAKVAEYYQNFEYFMGTAYSELHSAGNRTRLSNEIADKIELAAQYGGYVWVADMNDEGDSVETIINNERFYNTAKENKENLILMSKTTSAWSTNVSYNSFESVTYGAWLSDMCDNYGSLIDSWMWFIEGYWKLYENPDGSIGSHGPEECRGAFAFPELLYPMRMIQESMSGATVYSFEHPFNSTGIRNQIGPVYNHAISKAVDYMLNEKIPDKEEMLTKTKIAYDSTDGSLNNFAGSMGWNVVGTLYGDGGKQGDEKTFMTQTTGRYGILPSIIPRAIQDFKEKNGNILTLTKSDIRNSYNSPEKLKELFDGAYPQTYTGTGYAYKLDNTWYTYNSKWQQEMRQEVTLPTNDSNTDIHVEYDNYTYLLLKEEDNAYKVNLNNFLVDKDDIWEGYIATGPGETQHWDSDNNDLWPKYLLNNYMPDGARRDEQFRNTVITLTNQEEEPVIEVIDGMYDSGNNHNQYSTPKVTYDPATKEAKISIDSNGWVNFVVHKVIKADKQQLLSKLKEAKGINASLYTADTYKVLADAIQSAQTVADNEKADQQQVDASTAALVKAIAGLKKLPAQAELDARAAEPVINQINGIKTVTLNSEALIKEARNAYNKLTPAQKNLVKNYSVLTAAETRLAQLQFQSVRLTLKAVPYQSKNIKLSWKKAADADGYVIQVKNKGKWSTVKNIKGNATVSYIYKKTTPGSKYQFSVKAYKVIDHKTVYSQNRTITKKAVPAAPVAKSKVLRGSVTISWKKVSGASGYVVMKKTGKTWRKAAELKAGKLSYKDKDVKKNKKYTYKVKAYKKSGKKNIAGSYSADISVKAK
;
A
#
# COMPACT_ATOMS: atom_id res chain seq x y z
N MET A 1 35.25 75.12 31.67
CA MET A 1 33.79 75.36 31.64
C MET A 1 33.22 74.41 32.65
N GLN A 2 32.48 74.91 33.64
CA GLN A 2 31.68 74.04 34.51
C GLN A 2 30.46 73.63 33.69
N GLU A 3 30.22 72.33 33.61
CA GLU A 3 29.05 71.75 32.97
C GLU A 3 28.29 70.97 34.03
N ASP A 4 26.98 71.20 34.11
CA ASP A 4 26.13 70.50 35.06
C ASP A 4 26.05 69.03 34.64
N LEU A 5 26.66 68.15 35.43
CA LEU A 5 26.67 66.70 35.16
C LEU A 5 25.28 66.08 35.31
N TYR A 6 24.47 66.60 36.24
CA TYR A 6 23.11 66.13 36.49
C TYR A 6 22.33 67.17 37.31
N THR A 7 21.16 67.59 36.82
CA THR A 7 20.28 68.51 37.53
C THR A 7 18.95 67.82 37.82
N LEU A 8 18.49 67.87 39.07
CA LEU A 8 17.25 67.25 39.53
C LEU A 8 16.34 68.30 40.19
N VAL A 9 15.11 68.40 39.73
CA VAL A 9 14.12 69.40 40.18
C VAL A 9 12.84 68.73 40.67
N GLY A 10 12.07 69.42 41.52
CA GLY A 10 10.77 68.92 42.00
C GLY A 10 10.87 67.88 43.12
N ILE A 11 12.02 67.79 43.78
CA ILE A 11 12.21 66.94 44.95
C ILE A 11 11.30 67.45 46.08
N PRO A 12 10.44 66.59 46.70
CA PRO A 12 9.53 67.02 47.75
C PRO A 12 10.31 67.45 49.00
N PHE A 13 9.75 68.35 49.79
CA PHE A 13 10.39 68.80 51.03
C PHE A 13 10.61 67.65 52.01
N GLY A 14 11.86 67.40 52.43
CA GLY A 14 12.21 66.30 53.33
C GLY A 14 13.71 66.01 53.36
N GLU A 15 14.09 64.98 54.11
CA GLU A 15 15.46 64.43 54.10
C GLU A 15 15.61 63.50 52.90
N HIS A 16 16.62 63.75 52.06
CA HIS A 16 16.94 62.94 50.89
C HIS A 16 18.39 62.53 50.91
N THR A 17 18.66 61.33 50.41
CA THR A 17 20.02 60.80 50.26
C THR A 17 20.35 60.76 48.77
N LEU A 18 21.40 61.46 48.37
CA LEU A 18 21.99 61.35 47.03
C LEU A 18 23.22 60.43 47.09
N ARG A 19 23.28 59.45 46.19
CA ARG A 19 24.36 58.47 46.11
C ARG A 19 24.94 58.45 44.71
N VAL A 20 26.16 58.98 44.56
CA VAL A 20 26.91 59.03 43.30
C VAL A 20 27.98 57.94 43.34
N GLU A 21 27.95 57.00 42.40
CA GLU A 21 28.95 55.94 42.28
C GLU A 21 29.26 55.70 40.80
N ALA A 22 30.53 55.46 40.47
CA ALA A 22 30.97 55.16 39.12
C ALA A 22 30.67 53.70 38.76
N VAL A 23 30.02 53.44 37.62
CA VAL A 23 29.63 52.09 37.18
C VAL A 23 30.17 51.81 35.78
N GLY A 24 30.77 50.64 35.59
CA GLY A 24 31.34 50.19 34.32
C GLY A 24 32.10 48.87 34.47
N PRO A 25 32.64 48.32 33.38
CA PRO A 25 33.48 47.11 33.42
C PRO A 25 34.82 47.38 34.12
N GLU A 26 35.42 46.32 34.68
CA GLU A 26 36.83 46.32 35.11
C GLU A 26 37.75 46.39 33.89
N ILE A 27 38.05 47.60 33.40
CA ILE A 27 39.19 47.83 32.49
C ILE A 27 40.27 48.59 33.25
N GLN A 28 41.52 48.27 32.92
CA GLN A 28 42.75 48.50 33.67
C GLN A 28 43.16 49.96 34.01
N TYR A 29 42.28 50.97 33.87
CA TYR A 29 42.54 52.35 34.31
C TYR A 29 41.28 53.04 34.84
N GLN A 30 41.30 53.35 36.15
CA GLN A 30 40.50 54.27 36.96
C GLN A 30 39.21 54.90 36.35
N ASN A 31 38.04 54.37 36.71
CA ASN A 31 36.76 55.11 36.61
C ASN A 31 36.58 55.95 37.90
N TYR A 32 36.74 57.27 37.83
CA TYR A 32 36.38 58.19 38.92
C TYR A 32 35.48 59.30 38.40
N ILE A 33 34.55 59.75 39.24
CA ILE A 33 33.73 60.95 39.01
C ILE A 33 34.31 62.03 39.92
N GLU A 34 34.81 63.11 39.31
CA GLU A 34 35.22 64.31 40.05
C GLU A 34 34.01 65.26 40.12
N VAL A 35 33.54 65.53 41.34
CA VAL A 35 32.40 66.42 41.60
C VAL A 35 32.93 67.70 42.22
N ASP A 36 32.93 68.79 41.44
CA ASP A 36 33.47 70.08 41.87
C ASP A 36 32.60 70.78 42.94
N ALA A 37 31.27 70.65 42.82
CA ALA A 37 30.31 71.24 43.77
C ALA A 37 28.98 70.48 43.74
N PHE A 38 28.24 70.54 44.85
CA PHE A 38 26.83 70.18 44.90
C PHE A 38 26.02 71.42 45.25
N GLU A 39 25.13 71.83 44.36
CA GLU A 39 24.28 73.00 44.54
C GLU A 39 22.82 72.57 44.64
N TYR A 40 22.07 73.20 45.54
CA TYR A 40 20.62 73.03 45.63
C TYR A 40 19.97 74.40 45.84
N THR A 41 18.73 74.54 45.38
CA THR A 41 17.92 75.72 45.61
C THR A 41 16.64 75.33 46.34
N GLY A 42 16.15 76.20 47.21
CA GLY A 42 14.90 75.99 47.96
C GLY A 42 13.64 76.37 47.19
N ASP A 43 13.66 76.29 45.86
CA ASP A 43 12.50 76.66 45.04
C ASP A 43 11.35 75.67 45.27
N THR A 44 10.18 76.21 45.58
CA THR A 44 8.95 75.44 45.88
C THR A 44 7.89 75.60 44.79
N SER A 45 8.24 76.27 43.69
CA SER A 45 7.40 76.42 42.52
C SER A 45 7.02 75.04 41.97
N GLU A 46 5.81 74.93 41.44
CA GLU A 46 5.36 73.69 40.80
C GLU A 46 6.25 73.38 39.59
N VAL A 47 6.91 72.22 39.63
CA VAL A 47 7.76 71.75 38.53
C VAL A 47 6.88 71.01 37.53
N LYS A 48 6.68 71.62 36.36
CA LYS A 48 5.98 71.01 35.25
C LYS A 48 7.00 70.52 34.22
N ALA A 49 7.02 69.21 34.00
CA ALA A 49 7.81 68.62 32.93
C ALA A 49 7.34 69.12 31.57
N ASP A 50 8.28 69.40 30.66
CA ASP A 50 8.00 69.81 29.28
C ASP A 50 8.48 68.80 28.25
N THR A 51 9.33 67.85 28.65
CA THR A 51 10.01 66.93 27.75
C THR A 51 10.00 65.51 28.31
N LEU A 52 9.64 64.54 27.48
CA LEU A 52 9.74 63.10 27.76
C LEU A 52 10.76 62.51 26.77
N SER A 53 11.96 62.21 27.28
CA SER A 53 13.05 61.61 26.51
C SER A 53 13.06 60.10 26.73
N VAL A 54 13.06 59.32 25.66
CA VAL A 54 13.03 57.86 25.69
C VAL A 54 14.16 57.33 24.80
N ASN A 55 14.96 56.40 25.31
CA ASN A 55 16.04 55.75 24.58
C ASN A 55 15.96 54.21 24.75
N PRO A 56 15.99 53.43 23.66
CA PRO A 56 15.98 53.86 22.25
C PRO A 56 14.62 54.42 21.81
N ASP A 57 14.62 55.30 20.81
CA ASP A 57 13.43 55.94 20.23
C ASP A 57 12.78 55.13 19.08
N THR A 58 13.44 54.03 18.69
CA THR A 58 12.94 52.94 17.84
C THR A 58 13.54 51.62 18.34
N ILE A 59 12.79 50.52 18.28
CA ILE A 59 13.24 49.21 18.72
C ILE A 59 13.13 48.20 17.58
N SER A 60 14.19 47.42 17.37
CA SER A 60 14.15 46.21 16.55
C SER A 60 14.61 45.02 17.39
N LEU A 61 13.76 44.01 17.53
CA LEU A 61 13.98 42.82 18.36
C LEU A 61 13.81 41.54 17.54
N LYS A 62 14.40 40.44 18.02
CA LYS A 62 14.01 39.10 17.57
C LYS A 62 12.95 38.53 18.52
N VAL A 63 12.08 37.66 18.03
CA VAL A 63 11.14 36.88 18.86
C VAL A 63 11.93 36.18 19.97
N GLY A 64 11.45 36.33 21.21
CA GLY A 64 12.08 35.79 22.41
C GLY A 64 13.24 36.62 22.98
N LYS A 65 13.63 37.72 22.35
CA LYS A 65 14.66 38.64 22.88
C LYS A 65 14.02 39.84 23.58
N THR A 66 14.78 40.42 24.50
CA THR A 66 14.37 41.57 25.30
C THR A 66 15.34 42.75 25.14
N THR A 67 14.84 43.96 25.37
CA THR A 67 15.62 45.18 25.58
C THR A 67 15.00 45.99 26.72
N SER A 68 15.66 47.05 27.15
CA SER A 68 15.16 47.94 28.20
C SER A 68 15.10 49.38 27.70
N LEU A 69 14.05 50.09 28.10
CA LEU A 69 13.88 51.52 27.88
C LEU A 69 14.55 52.31 29.00
N SER A 70 15.26 53.37 28.64
CA SER A 70 15.62 54.47 29.55
C SER A 70 14.66 55.62 29.30
N VAL A 71 14.01 56.12 30.35
CA VAL A 71 13.02 57.20 30.25
C VAL A 71 13.40 58.33 31.21
N ASP A 72 13.61 59.51 30.66
CA ASP A 72 13.85 60.74 31.40
C ASP A 72 12.70 61.72 31.21
N VAL A 73 12.14 62.16 32.33
CA VAL A 73 11.11 63.21 32.37
C VAL A 73 11.80 64.51 32.76
N LEU A 74 11.84 65.49 31.85
CA LEU A 74 12.66 66.69 32.00
C LEU A 74 11.82 67.98 32.02
N MET A 75 12.38 69.03 32.63
CA MET A 75 11.99 70.43 32.48
C MET A 75 13.21 71.19 31.93
N GLY A 76 13.20 71.54 30.65
CA GLY A 76 14.40 71.97 29.95
C GLY A 76 15.44 70.84 29.92
N THR A 77 16.59 71.03 30.61
CA THR A 77 17.65 70.02 30.73
C THR A 77 17.69 69.32 32.09
N ALA A 78 16.82 69.70 33.04
CA ALA A 78 16.80 69.14 34.39
C ALA A 78 15.82 67.95 34.51
N HIS A 79 16.24 66.87 35.15
CA HIS A 79 15.39 65.71 35.45
C HIS A 79 14.36 66.07 36.52
N VAL A 80 13.12 65.59 36.35
CA VAL A 80 12.03 65.81 37.30
C VAL A 80 11.94 64.61 38.24
N TYR A 81 11.99 64.88 39.54
CA TYR A 81 12.01 63.84 40.57
C TYR A 81 10.72 63.01 40.60
N ASN A 82 10.89 61.68 40.61
CA ASN A 82 9.86 60.67 40.88
C ASN A 82 8.55 60.85 40.08
N GLN A 83 8.67 61.21 38.80
CA GLN A 83 7.55 61.21 37.87
C GLN A 83 7.17 59.79 37.49
N GLU A 84 5.87 59.48 37.55
CA GLU A 84 5.36 58.19 37.10
C GLU A 84 5.47 58.10 35.58
N VAL A 85 5.93 56.94 35.10
CA VAL A 85 6.03 56.59 33.69
C VAL A 85 5.22 55.32 33.47
N GLU A 86 4.33 55.35 32.49
CA GLU A 86 3.58 54.19 32.02
C GLU A 86 4.01 53.86 30.59
N VAL A 87 4.24 52.58 30.30
CA VAL A 87 4.57 52.09 28.95
C VAL A 87 3.57 51.01 28.57
N VAL A 88 2.83 51.26 27.48
CA VAL A 88 1.81 50.33 26.97
C VAL A 88 2.15 49.94 25.55
N SER A 89 2.01 48.65 25.21
CA SER A 89 2.15 48.16 23.85
C SER A 89 0.83 48.23 23.09
N SER A 90 0.87 48.65 21.83
CA SER A 90 -0.29 48.61 20.94
C SER A 90 -0.71 47.18 20.55
N ASN A 91 0.19 46.20 20.70
CA ASN A 91 -0.09 44.78 20.46
C ASN A 91 0.77 43.88 21.37
N GLU A 92 0.18 43.39 22.46
CA GLU A 92 0.86 42.50 23.43
C GLU A 92 1.20 41.10 22.89
N GLU A 93 0.59 40.68 21.77
CA GLU A 93 0.95 39.43 21.08
C GLU A 93 2.26 39.55 20.29
N ILE A 94 2.66 40.78 19.94
CA ILE A 94 3.91 41.09 19.23
C ILE A 94 4.97 41.59 20.21
N VAL A 95 4.63 42.54 21.09
CA VAL A 95 5.56 43.17 22.03
C VAL A 95 4.93 43.26 23.41
N LYS A 96 5.60 42.71 24.42
CA LYS A 96 5.15 42.78 25.80
C LYS A 96 6.10 43.62 26.64
N VAL A 97 5.54 44.44 27.52
CA VAL A 97 6.31 45.21 28.51
C VAL A 97 6.22 44.52 29.88
N SER A 98 7.37 44.31 30.52
CA SER A 98 7.49 43.78 31.87
C SER A 98 8.29 44.74 32.76
N ASP A 99 7.98 44.76 34.06
CA ASP A 99 8.64 45.62 35.05
C ASP A 99 8.68 47.11 34.69
N GLY A 100 7.71 47.58 33.90
CA GLY A 100 7.52 48.97 33.47
C GLY A 100 8.41 49.46 32.33
N LEU A 101 9.61 48.89 32.15
CA LEU A 101 10.60 49.37 31.17
C LEU A 101 11.28 48.27 30.34
N THR A 102 11.07 46.99 30.64
CA THR A 102 11.64 45.90 29.86
C THR A 102 10.69 45.54 28.73
N VAL A 103 11.17 45.55 27.49
CA VAL A 103 10.42 45.28 26.27
C VAL A 103 10.83 43.93 25.71
N ALA A 104 9.89 43.02 25.55
CA ALA A 104 10.10 41.67 25.03
C ALA A 104 9.37 41.47 23.69
N GLY A 105 10.08 40.95 22.68
CA GLY A 105 9.47 40.51 21.43
C GLY A 105 8.81 39.14 21.61
N ILE A 106 7.50 39.05 21.41
CA ILE A 106 6.67 37.86 21.61
C ILE A 106 6.28 37.19 20.28
N GLY A 107 5.95 37.99 19.26
CA GLY A 107 5.46 37.50 17.97
C GLY A 107 6.00 38.36 16.83
N ILE A 108 6.06 37.81 15.62
CA ILE A 108 6.57 38.52 14.44
C ILE A 108 5.60 39.62 14.04
N GLY A 109 6.12 40.83 13.79
CA GLY A 109 5.37 41.97 13.28
C GLY A 109 5.78 43.29 13.93
N SER A 110 4.98 44.33 13.70
CA SER A 110 5.24 45.66 14.22
C SER A 110 4.23 46.02 15.32
N ALA A 111 4.70 46.70 16.35
CA ALA A 111 3.91 47.32 17.40
C ALA A 111 4.43 48.74 17.69
N VAL A 112 3.70 49.49 18.51
CA VAL A 112 4.12 50.81 18.99
C VAL A 112 4.01 50.79 20.50
N LEU A 113 5.08 51.18 21.20
CA LEU A 113 5.00 51.46 22.63
C LEU A 113 4.63 52.91 22.83
N THR A 114 3.59 53.15 23.62
CA THR A 114 3.20 54.48 24.08
C THR A 114 3.76 54.69 25.48
N VAL A 115 4.76 55.56 25.60
CA VAL A 115 5.35 55.99 26.88
C VAL A 115 4.66 57.27 27.31
N THR A 116 4.11 57.29 28.52
CA THR A 116 3.32 58.41 29.04
C THR A 116 3.80 58.85 30.41
N SER A 117 3.87 60.17 30.64
CA SER A 117 4.03 60.80 31.96
C SER A 117 3.23 62.11 32.03
N LYS A 118 2.10 62.13 32.77
CA LYS A 118 1.16 63.28 32.89
C LYS A 118 0.75 63.92 31.55
N ASP A 119 1.20 65.16 31.27
CA ASP A 119 0.89 65.91 30.03
C ASP A 119 1.56 65.31 28.77
N LEU A 120 2.53 64.40 28.94
CA LEU A 120 3.52 64.06 27.91
C LEU A 120 3.36 62.63 27.39
N ILE A 121 3.42 62.47 26.06
CA ILE A 121 3.31 61.18 25.36
C ILE A 121 4.46 61.08 24.35
N LYS A 122 5.11 59.92 24.29
CA LYS A 122 6.08 59.56 23.27
C LYS A 122 5.76 58.16 22.73
N GLU A 123 5.66 58.05 21.41
CA GLU A 123 5.48 56.77 20.72
C GLU A 123 6.82 56.23 20.23
N ILE A 124 7.05 54.94 20.44
CA ILE A 124 8.27 54.22 20.08
C ILE A 124 7.87 53.07 19.16
N PRO A 125 8.19 53.13 17.86
CA PRO A 125 7.99 52.02 16.95
C PRO A 125 8.83 50.81 17.39
N VAL A 126 8.22 49.63 17.36
CA VAL A 126 8.88 48.36 17.67
C VAL A 126 8.63 47.34 16.57
N ASP A 127 9.69 46.86 15.94
CA ASP A 127 9.63 45.77 14.98
C ASP A 127 10.21 44.49 15.61
N VAL A 128 9.42 43.43 15.64
CA VAL A 128 9.81 42.10 16.13
C VAL A 128 9.95 41.16 14.95
N MET A 129 11.19 40.74 14.72
CA MET A 129 11.59 39.85 13.64
C MET A 129 11.64 38.41 14.14
N GLY A 130 11.28 37.45 13.32
CA GLY A 130 11.42 36.03 13.65
C GLY A 130 11.69 35.23 12.40
N LYS A 131 11.82 33.92 12.57
CA LYS A 131 12.15 33.01 11.48
C LYS A 131 10.94 32.86 10.56
N ALA A 132 11.09 33.23 9.30
CA ALA A 132 10.06 33.02 8.29
C ALA A 132 10.13 31.60 7.73
N ALA A 133 9.04 31.14 7.12
CA ALA A 133 9.03 29.88 6.39
C ALA A 133 9.99 29.94 5.20
N LEU A 134 10.66 28.82 4.90
CA LEU A 134 11.62 28.74 3.81
C LEU A 134 10.92 28.99 2.46
N ARG A 135 11.56 29.79 1.59
CA ARG A 135 11.06 30.17 0.25
C ARG A 135 11.11 29.02 -0.74
N MET A 136 12.02 28.08 -0.50
CA MET A 136 12.21 26.84 -1.25
C MET A 136 12.50 25.75 -0.24
N THR A 137 11.96 24.56 -0.44
CA THR A 137 12.34 23.40 0.38
C THR A 137 13.63 22.82 -0.17
N ILE A 138 14.62 22.61 0.69
CA ILE A 138 15.86 21.91 0.34
C ILE A 138 16.11 20.85 1.40
N ASP A 139 16.04 19.59 0.98
CA ASP A 139 16.25 18.41 1.81
C ASP A 139 16.59 17.20 0.93
N ASN A 140 16.58 16.00 1.50
CA ASN A 140 16.93 14.76 0.81
C ASN A 140 15.88 14.28 -0.22
N GLU A 141 14.66 14.81 -0.20
CA GLU A 141 13.65 14.62 -1.25
C GLU A 141 13.61 15.78 -2.25
N HIS A 142 14.17 16.93 -1.86
CA HIS A 142 14.22 18.16 -2.64
C HIS A 142 15.66 18.68 -2.78
N PRO A 143 16.54 17.98 -3.52
CA PRO A 143 17.89 18.48 -3.77
C PRO A 143 17.85 19.77 -4.60
N LEU A 144 18.90 20.58 -4.51
CA LEU A 144 19.04 21.84 -5.23
C LEU A 144 20.24 21.81 -6.19
N ILE A 145 19.99 22.17 -7.45
CA ILE A 145 20.97 22.35 -8.51
C ILE A 145 21.09 23.83 -8.85
N ILE A 146 22.26 24.40 -8.65
CA ILE A 146 22.53 25.83 -8.83
C ILE A 146 23.29 26.04 -10.15
N HIS A 147 22.77 26.93 -11.00
CA HIS A 147 23.34 27.26 -12.31
C HIS A 147 23.94 28.66 -12.30
N HIS A 148 25.24 28.77 -12.59
CA HIS A 148 25.94 30.05 -12.62
C HIS A 148 25.66 30.83 -13.91
N MET A 149 25.22 32.09 -13.76
CA MET A 149 25.05 33.06 -14.84
C MET A 149 25.92 34.28 -14.56
N ALA A 150 27.12 34.30 -15.13
CA ALA A 150 28.13 35.31 -14.87
C ALA A 150 28.04 36.49 -15.86
N ARG A 151 28.27 37.70 -15.39
CA ARG A 151 28.44 38.92 -16.20
C ARG A 151 29.70 38.83 -17.05
N GLU A 152 29.60 39.19 -18.32
CA GLU A 152 30.76 39.41 -19.19
C GLU A 152 31.47 40.69 -18.79
N MET A 153 32.75 40.60 -18.44
CA MET A 153 33.54 41.75 -18.03
C MET A 153 34.32 42.33 -19.20
N ASN A 154 34.06 43.61 -19.50
CA ASN A 154 34.90 44.40 -20.39
C ASN A 154 35.56 45.52 -19.59
N PRO A 155 36.85 45.40 -19.19
CA PRO A 155 37.55 46.40 -18.38
C PRO A 155 37.83 47.73 -19.12
N SER A 156 37.26 47.94 -20.30
CA SER A 156 37.27 49.22 -21.04
C SER A 156 35.92 49.95 -21.08
N GLU A 157 34.84 49.33 -20.59
CA GLU A 157 33.48 49.89 -20.65
C GLU A 157 32.82 50.01 -19.27
N ALA A 158 32.22 51.17 -18.99
CA ALA A 158 31.45 51.40 -17.75
C ALA A 158 29.99 50.90 -17.84
N THR A 159 29.72 49.93 -18.71
CA THR A 159 28.38 49.40 -18.99
C THR A 159 28.15 48.10 -18.20
N PRO A 160 26.90 47.76 -17.83
CA PRO A 160 26.58 46.53 -17.10
C PRO A 160 26.96 45.24 -17.85
N GLY A 161 27.26 45.27 -19.14
CA GLY A 161 27.65 44.08 -19.91
C GLY A 161 26.53 43.01 -20.03
N PRO A 162 26.60 42.10 -21.01
CA PRO A 162 25.67 40.97 -21.08
C PRO A 162 26.06 39.85 -20.10
N ILE A 163 25.27 38.78 -20.04
CA ILE A 163 25.73 37.51 -19.46
C ILE A 163 26.79 36.91 -20.38
N GLN A 164 27.91 36.50 -19.79
CA GLN A 164 29.07 35.93 -20.45
C GLN A 164 28.70 34.67 -21.24
N GLY A 165 29.39 34.48 -22.36
CA GLY A 165 29.11 33.38 -23.29
C GLY A 165 27.84 33.59 -24.13
N GLY A 166 27.20 34.76 -24.07
CA GLY A 166 26.02 35.08 -24.86
C GLY A 166 24.75 34.34 -24.41
N HIS A 167 24.68 33.98 -23.13
CA HIS A 167 23.48 33.39 -22.53
C HIS A 167 22.44 34.45 -22.17
N ASP A 168 21.23 33.97 -21.96
CA ASP A 168 20.08 34.69 -21.42
C ASP A 168 19.45 33.82 -20.34
N ILE A 169 19.23 34.39 -19.15
CA ILE A 169 18.71 33.68 -17.97
C ILE A 169 17.38 32.98 -18.28
N VAL A 170 16.49 33.66 -19.00
CA VAL A 170 15.15 33.16 -19.32
C VAL A 170 15.22 32.02 -20.33
N THR A 171 16.05 32.17 -21.36
CA THR A 171 16.24 31.16 -22.40
C THR A 171 16.88 29.91 -21.83
N PHE A 172 17.92 30.03 -21.02
CA PHE A 172 18.52 28.88 -20.33
C PHE A 172 17.49 28.18 -19.44
N TRP A 173 16.78 28.92 -18.59
CA TRP A 173 15.76 28.34 -17.70
C TRP A 173 14.69 27.59 -18.48
N ASN A 174 14.21 28.14 -19.59
CA ASN A 174 13.21 27.50 -20.43
C ASN A 174 13.67 26.20 -21.09
N GLN A 175 14.98 25.99 -21.23
CA GLN A 175 15.57 24.78 -21.80
C GLN A 175 15.80 23.67 -20.76
N LEU A 176 15.74 23.98 -19.46
CA LEU A 176 15.85 22.96 -18.40
C LEU A 176 14.69 21.97 -18.47
N PRO A 177 14.91 20.68 -18.18
CA PRO A 177 13.82 19.71 -18.08
C PRO A 177 12.77 20.13 -17.04
N GLU A 178 11.49 20.03 -17.39
CA GLU A 178 10.38 20.47 -16.52
C GLU A 178 10.35 19.75 -15.16
N ASN A 179 10.77 18.48 -15.10
CA ASN A 179 10.86 17.73 -13.85
C ASN A 179 12.02 18.18 -12.95
N GLN A 180 12.98 18.93 -13.49
CA GLN A 180 14.18 19.40 -12.78
C GLN A 180 14.05 20.85 -12.31
N LYS A 181 13.24 21.69 -12.98
CA LYS A 181 13.01 23.09 -12.61
C LYS A 181 12.65 23.32 -11.13
N PRO A 182 11.80 22.50 -10.46
CA PRO A 182 11.49 22.67 -9.04
C PRO A 182 12.69 22.50 -8.11
N TYR A 183 13.75 21.86 -8.60
CA TYR A 183 15.00 21.52 -7.91
C TYR A 183 16.17 22.36 -8.42
N SER A 184 15.90 23.44 -9.16
CA SER A 184 16.91 24.28 -9.78
C SER A 184 16.80 25.73 -9.33
N ALA A 185 17.94 26.42 -9.28
CA ALA A 185 18.01 27.86 -9.12
C ALA A 185 19.15 28.44 -9.95
N ILE A 186 19.07 29.72 -10.27
CA ILE A 186 20.18 30.44 -10.93
C ILE A 186 20.96 31.21 -9.87
N VAL A 187 22.28 31.26 -9.96
CA VAL A 187 23.06 32.30 -9.28
C VAL A 187 23.49 33.36 -10.27
N ILE A 188 23.01 34.58 -10.02
CA ILE A 188 23.39 35.78 -10.76
C ILE A 188 24.73 36.23 -10.22
N HIS A 189 25.77 36.07 -11.04
CA HIS A 189 27.14 36.36 -10.67
C HIS A 189 27.60 37.62 -11.42
N PRO A 190 27.88 38.75 -10.76
CA PRO A 190 28.24 40.00 -11.43
C PRO A 190 29.69 40.04 -11.94
N GLY A 191 30.29 38.87 -12.17
CA GLY A 191 31.70 38.67 -12.54
C GLY A 191 32.68 38.62 -11.33
N TYR A 192 33.97 38.45 -11.61
CA TYR A 192 35.08 38.40 -10.63
C TYR A 192 35.13 39.56 -9.60
N TYR A 193 34.79 40.80 -9.99
CA TYR A 193 34.84 41.98 -9.11
C TYR A 193 33.49 42.23 -8.44
N LEU A 194 33.31 41.67 -7.24
CA LEU A 194 32.04 41.69 -6.52
C LEU A 194 31.80 42.95 -5.65
N ASN A 195 32.69 43.95 -5.70
CA ASN A 195 32.48 45.19 -4.94
C ASN A 195 31.31 45.99 -5.56
N VAL A 196 30.37 46.45 -4.72
CA VAL A 196 29.17 47.17 -5.20
C VAL A 196 29.46 48.52 -5.86
N ASP A 197 30.63 49.09 -5.63
CA ASP A 197 31.11 50.32 -6.27
C ASP A 197 31.80 50.06 -7.62
N TYR A 198 31.85 48.82 -8.09
CA TYR A 198 32.36 48.49 -9.42
C TYR A 198 31.39 48.97 -10.52
N PRO A 199 31.84 49.69 -11.57
CA PRO A 199 30.97 50.23 -12.61
C PRO A 199 30.08 49.19 -13.30
N GLY A 200 28.79 49.52 -13.45
CA GLY A 200 27.80 48.65 -14.11
C GLY A 200 27.35 47.45 -13.29
N HIS A 201 27.92 47.21 -12.10
CA HIS A 201 27.60 46.03 -11.29
C HIS A 201 26.16 46.09 -10.80
N MET A 202 25.76 47.17 -10.13
CA MET A 202 24.41 47.28 -9.56
C MET A 202 23.35 47.33 -10.67
N GLU A 203 23.63 48.00 -11.79
CA GLU A 203 22.74 48.01 -12.95
C GLU A 203 22.54 46.60 -13.52
N PHE A 204 23.60 45.79 -13.62
CA PHE A 204 23.50 44.40 -14.04
C PHE A 204 22.66 43.58 -13.06
N LEU A 205 22.91 43.70 -11.75
CA LEU A 205 22.13 42.98 -10.73
C LEU A 205 20.65 43.39 -10.78
N ASP A 206 20.33 44.68 -10.79
CA ASP A 206 18.95 45.16 -10.83
C ASP A 206 18.22 44.67 -12.11
N GLU A 207 18.92 44.63 -13.26
CA GLU A 207 18.35 44.11 -14.51
C GLU A 207 18.08 42.60 -14.45
N GLN A 208 19.08 41.81 -14.08
CA GLN A 208 18.98 40.35 -14.11
C GLN A 208 18.05 39.80 -13.02
N THR A 209 18.04 40.42 -11.84
CA THR A 209 17.12 40.03 -10.75
C THR A 209 15.67 40.31 -11.11
N ARG A 210 15.38 41.47 -11.74
CA ARG A 210 14.05 41.78 -12.29
C ARG A 210 13.63 40.78 -13.38
N LEU A 211 14.54 40.41 -14.28
CA LEU A 211 14.25 39.42 -15.33
C LEU A 211 13.94 38.04 -14.74
N ALA A 212 14.70 37.61 -13.74
CA ALA A 212 14.44 36.35 -13.04
C ALA A 212 13.08 36.37 -12.33
N GLU A 213 12.76 37.47 -11.63
CA GLU A 213 11.47 37.65 -10.95
C GLU A 213 10.29 37.62 -11.93
N GLU A 214 10.34 38.41 -13.01
CA GLU A 214 9.26 38.50 -14.00
C GLU A 214 8.97 37.18 -14.72
N ASN A 215 9.93 36.25 -14.70
CA ASN A 215 9.81 34.93 -15.31
C ASN A 215 9.70 33.80 -14.29
N HIS A 216 9.50 34.13 -13.00
CA HIS A 216 9.30 33.16 -11.92
C HIS A 216 10.48 32.18 -11.77
N ILE A 217 11.70 32.67 -11.93
CA ILE A 217 12.93 31.87 -11.87
C ILE A 217 13.53 32.00 -10.47
N PRO A 218 13.65 30.94 -9.67
CA PRO A 218 14.34 31.01 -8.38
C PRO A 218 15.79 31.42 -8.57
N PHE A 219 16.24 32.44 -7.84
CA PHE A 219 17.59 32.98 -8.01
C PHE A 219 18.31 33.37 -6.71
N PHE A 220 19.63 33.23 -6.75
CA PHE A 220 20.60 33.72 -5.78
C PHE A 220 21.39 34.89 -6.37
N VAL A 221 21.94 35.75 -5.52
CA VAL A 221 22.90 36.78 -5.91
C VAL A 221 24.26 36.50 -5.27
N MET A 222 25.31 36.45 -6.08
CA MET A 222 26.69 36.36 -5.61
C MET A 222 27.12 37.70 -5.01
N VAL A 223 27.44 37.71 -3.72
CA VAL A 223 27.71 38.95 -2.96
C VAL A 223 29.12 39.01 -2.35
N GLY A 224 29.89 37.92 -2.37
CA GLY A 224 31.22 37.93 -1.79
C GLY A 224 32.16 36.82 -2.28
N ASN A 225 33.43 37.21 -2.44
CA ASN A 225 34.59 36.37 -2.68
C ASN A 225 35.82 36.93 -1.92
N SER A 226 36.99 36.34 -2.10
CA SER A 226 38.26 36.76 -1.46
C SER A 226 38.64 38.23 -1.68
N PHE A 227 38.18 38.85 -2.76
CA PHE A 227 38.55 40.22 -3.16
C PHE A 227 37.46 41.25 -2.83
N THR A 228 36.39 40.81 -2.19
CA THR A 228 35.29 41.69 -1.83
C THR A 228 35.62 42.43 -0.54
N SER A 229 35.66 43.75 -0.64
CA SER A 229 35.86 44.66 0.49
C SER A 229 34.65 45.57 0.71
N ASN A 230 33.78 45.73 -0.29
CA ASN A 230 32.56 46.52 -0.22
C ASN A 230 31.36 45.64 -0.63
N TYR A 231 30.77 44.98 0.38
CA TYR A 231 29.70 44.00 0.21
C TYR A 231 28.35 44.66 -0.06
N LEU A 232 27.44 43.88 -0.66
CA LEU A 232 26.03 44.26 -0.74
C LEU A 232 25.45 44.49 0.66
N SER A 233 24.87 45.67 0.88
CA SER A 233 24.42 46.07 2.21
C SER A 233 23.25 45.21 2.69
N ASN A 234 23.18 45.01 4.01
CA ASN A 234 22.07 44.27 4.63
C ASN A 234 20.70 44.89 4.28
N ALA A 235 20.63 46.22 4.17
CA ALA A 235 19.43 46.92 3.75
C ALA A 235 19.01 46.58 2.31
N LYS A 236 19.96 46.51 1.37
CA LYS A 236 19.66 46.15 -0.03
C LYS A 236 19.28 44.68 -0.19
N VAL A 237 19.89 43.78 0.60
CA VAL A 237 19.47 42.37 0.62
C VAL A 237 18.06 42.21 1.20
N ALA A 238 17.73 42.95 2.27
CA ALA A 238 16.37 42.99 2.79
C ALA A 238 15.37 43.55 1.76
N GLU A 239 15.74 44.60 1.02
CA GLU A 239 14.95 45.14 -0.09
C GLU A 239 14.68 44.08 -1.17
N TYR A 240 15.69 43.28 -1.56
CA TYR A 240 15.47 42.17 -2.51
C TYR A 240 14.50 41.13 -1.97
N TYR A 241 14.63 40.71 -0.70
CA TYR A 241 13.67 39.79 -0.11
C TYR A 241 12.25 40.38 -0.07
N GLN A 242 12.10 41.67 0.17
CA GLN A 242 10.79 42.32 0.24
C GLN A 242 10.13 42.50 -1.13
N ASN A 243 10.93 42.70 -2.18
CA ASN A 243 10.43 43.05 -3.52
C ASN A 243 10.40 41.88 -4.51
N PHE A 244 11.16 40.81 -4.24
CA PHE A 244 11.27 39.65 -5.14
C PHE A 244 10.87 38.38 -4.41
N GLU A 245 9.79 37.73 -4.85
CA GLU A 245 9.30 36.45 -4.34
C GLU A 245 10.30 35.33 -4.66
N TYR A 246 10.90 35.36 -5.85
CA TYR A 246 11.80 34.33 -6.35
C TYR A 246 13.26 34.54 -5.95
N PHE A 247 13.57 35.56 -5.14
CA PHE A 247 14.89 35.72 -4.53
C PHE A 247 15.09 34.72 -3.39
N MET A 248 15.95 33.72 -3.62
CA MET A 248 16.26 32.63 -2.70
C MET A 248 17.36 33.00 -1.70
N GLY A 249 18.21 33.98 -2.03
CA GLY A 249 19.15 34.56 -1.09
C GLY A 249 20.54 34.85 -1.66
N THR A 250 21.55 34.81 -0.80
CA THR A 250 22.91 35.29 -1.13
C THR A 250 23.92 34.16 -1.22
N ALA A 251 24.93 34.37 -2.06
CA ALA A 251 25.95 33.39 -2.37
C ALA A 251 27.36 33.93 -2.12
N TYR A 252 28.25 33.03 -1.67
CA TYR A 252 29.66 33.29 -1.47
C TYR A 252 30.49 32.17 -2.07
N SER A 253 31.53 32.52 -2.83
CA SER A 253 32.44 31.55 -3.43
C SER A 253 33.88 32.07 -3.38
N GLU A 254 34.85 31.15 -3.30
CA GLU A 254 36.29 31.47 -3.36
C GLU A 254 36.76 32.44 -2.27
N LEU A 255 36.62 32.06 -1.00
CA LEU A 255 36.91 32.89 0.17
C LEU A 255 38.31 32.66 0.77
N HIS A 256 39.03 31.65 0.29
CA HIS A 256 40.28 31.16 0.86
C HIS A 256 41.38 32.23 0.97
N SER A 257 41.40 33.19 0.05
CA SER A 257 42.37 34.30 0.00
C SER A 257 41.87 35.59 0.67
N ALA A 258 40.76 35.56 1.41
CA ALA A 258 40.21 36.74 2.07
C ALA A 258 41.17 37.35 3.10
N GLY A 259 41.55 38.61 2.90
CA GLY A 259 42.52 39.31 3.77
C GLY A 259 42.06 39.55 5.22
N ASN A 260 40.75 39.51 5.48
CA ASN A 260 40.19 39.61 6.84
C ASN A 260 39.04 38.61 7.05
N ARG A 261 39.40 37.37 7.42
CA ARG A 261 38.46 36.26 7.63
C ARG A 261 37.46 36.52 8.75
N THR A 262 37.82 37.25 9.81
CA THR A 262 36.88 37.61 10.89
C THR A 262 35.77 38.53 10.38
N ARG A 263 36.13 39.57 9.62
CA ARG A 263 35.14 40.46 9.00
C ARG A 263 34.21 39.69 8.07
N LEU A 264 34.78 38.84 7.23
CA LEU A 264 34.01 37.99 6.32
C LEU A 264 33.05 37.05 7.08
N SER A 265 33.53 36.37 8.13
CA SER A 265 32.70 35.48 8.93
C SER A 265 31.51 36.22 9.57
N ASN A 266 31.75 37.42 10.08
CA ASN A 266 30.70 38.27 10.63
C ASN A 266 29.74 38.74 9.54
N GLU A 267 30.23 39.09 8.36
CA GLU A 267 29.39 39.50 7.24
C GLU A 267 28.46 38.35 6.79
N ILE A 268 28.99 37.13 6.67
CA ILE A 268 28.16 35.97 6.30
C ILE A 268 27.14 35.68 7.40
N ALA A 269 27.52 35.82 8.68
CA ALA A 269 26.59 35.70 9.80
C ALA A 269 25.44 36.72 9.70
N ASP A 270 25.69 37.98 9.30
CA ASP A 270 24.61 38.94 9.05
C ASP A 270 23.65 38.46 7.97
N LYS A 271 24.17 37.88 6.89
CA LYS A 271 23.33 37.36 5.81
C LYS A 271 22.55 36.13 6.21
N ILE A 272 23.08 35.26 7.07
CA ILE A 272 22.34 34.11 7.62
C ILE A 272 21.17 34.60 8.46
N GLU A 273 21.35 35.63 9.29
CA GLU A 273 20.26 36.21 10.07
C GLU A 273 19.17 36.85 9.19
N LEU A 274 19.57 37.54 8.13
CA LEU A 274 18.63 38.07 7.14
C LEU A 274 17.89 36.95 6.39
N ALA A 275 18.60 35.92 5.95
CA ALA A 275 18.00 34.76 5.30
C ALA A 275 16.95 34.10 6.21
N ALA A 276 17.26 33.90 7.48
CA ALA A 276 16.32 33.39 8.48
C ALA A 276 15.09 34.28 8.65
N GLN A 277 15.26 35.60 8.64
CA GLN A 277 14.15 36.56 8.75
C GLN A 277 13.18 36.50 7.56
N TYR A 278 13.67 36.19 6.36
CA TYR A 278 12.89 36.24 5.12
C TYR A 278 12.64 34.87 4.48
N GLY A 279 13.09 33.78 5.11
CA GLY A 279 12.94 32.43 4.60
C GLY A 279 13.92 32.06 3.48
N GLY A 280 14.93 32.87 3.24
CA GLY A 280 15.94 32.60 2.21
C GLY A 280 17.07 31.72 2.71
N TYR A 281 18.15 31.70 1.94
CA TYR A 281 19.34 30.91 2.18
C TYR A 281 20.61 31.73 2.00
N VAL A 282 21.65 31.35 2.72
CA VAL A 282 23.02 31.70 2.39
C VAL A 282 23.74 30.42 2.01
N TRP A 283 24.35 30.40 0.82
CA TRP A 283 25.28 29.33 0.48
C TRP A 283 26.71 29.84 0.43
N VAL A 284 27.62 29.02 0.95
CA VAL A 284 29.06 29.29 0.99
C VAL A 284 29.78 28.10 0.34
N ALA A 285 30.49 28.34 -0.75
CA ALA A 285 31.28 27.33 -1.44
C ALA A 285 32.75 27.69 -1.46
N ASP A 286 33.61 26.91 -0.81
CA ASP A 286 35.04 27.22 -0.82
C ASP A 286 35.92 25.99 -0.59
N MET A 287 37.22 26.15 -0.83
CA MET A 287 38.25 25.18 -0.53
C MET A 287 38.74 25.39 0.89
N ASN A 288 39.09 24.32 1.62
CA ASN A 288 39.75 24.44 2.93
C ASN A 288 41.26 24.25 2.74
N ASP A 289 41.97 25.28 2.26
CA ASP A 289 43.38 25.20 1.88
C ASP A 289 44.35 24.86 3.05
N GLU A 290 45.68 24.82 2.83
CA GLU A 290 46.66 24.58 3.93
C GLU A 290 46.74 25.76 4.93
N GLY A 291 45.91 26.79 4.73
CA GLY A 291 45.62 27.86 5.69
C GLY A 291 44.28 27.69 6.41
N ASP A 292 43.58 26.57 6.24
CA ASP A 292 42.33 26.20 6.92
C ASP A 292 41.22 27.25 6.73
N SER A 293 41.09 27.79 5.52
CA SER A 293 40.15 28.87 5.17
C SER A 293 38.70 28.63 5.62
N VAL A 294 38.04 27.59 5.12
CA VAL A 294 36.64 27.27 5.46
C VAL A 294 36.51 27.01 6.95
N GLU A 295 37.39 26.19 7.51
CA GLU A 295 37.37 25.83 8.93
C GLU A 295 37.52 27.07 9.82
N THR A 296 38.40 28.00 9.45
CA THR A 296 38.58 29.29 10.14
C THR A 296 37.31 30.14 10.09
N ILE A 297 36.65 30.21 8.93
CA ILE A 297 35.42 30.98 8.75
C ILE A 297 34.30 30.42 9.62
N ILE A 298 34.06 29.11 9.55
CA ILE A 298 32.94 28.49 10.26
C ILE A 298 33.19 28.32 11.77
N ASN A 299 34.46 28.30 12.20
CA ASN A 299 34.84 28.28 13.62
C ASN A 299 34.90 29.69 14.25
N ASN A 300 34.56 30.74 13.52
CA ASN A 300 34.32 32.05 14.12
C ASN A 300 33.14 31.97 15.13
N GLU A 301 33.28 32.60 16.30
CA GLU A 301 32.26 32.52 17.35
C GLU A 301 30.88 32.98 16.90
N ARG A 302 30.83 34.14 16.23
CA ARG A 302 29.58 34.71 15.77
C ARG A 302 28.98 33.85 14.67
N PHE A 303 29.78 33.46 13.68
CA PHE A 303 29.33 32.56 12.62
C PHE A 303 28.74 31.27 13.20
N TYR A 304 29.48 30.57 14.05
CA TYR A 304 29.05 29.29 14.63
C TYR A 304 27.72 29.43 15.39
N ASN A 305 27.60 30.42 16.26
CA ASN A 305 26.38 30.64 17.05
C ASN A 305 25.19 30.98 16.14
N THR A 306 25.38 31.88 15.17
CA THR A 306 24.34 32.24 14.20
C THR A 306 23.94 31.05 13.33
N ALA A 307 24.89 30.28 12.83
CA ALA A 307 24.64 29.09 12.02
C ALA A 307 23.85 28.04 12.81
N LYS A 308 24.24 27.75 14.05
CA LYS A 308 23.54 26.80 14.93
C LYS A 308 22.09 27.22 15.21
N GLU A 309 21.81 28.51 15.36
CA GLU A 309 20.44 29.03 15.53
C GLU A 309 19.63 29.03 14.22
N ASN A 310 20.30 29.05 13.06
CA ASN A 310 19.70 29.28 11.74
C ASN A 310 20.15 28.26 10.67
N LYS A 311 20.37 27.01 11.09
CA LYS A 311 20.98 25.95 10.28
C LYS A 311 20.18 25.60 9.02
N GLU A 312 18.85 25.72 9.06
CA GLU A 312 17.96 25.53 7.91
C GLU A 312 18.07 26.64 6.86
N ASN A 313 18.80 27.73 7.12
CA ASN A 313 19.05 28.83 6.18
C ASN A 313 20.51 28.87 5.67
N LEU A 314 21.34 27.90 6.04
CA LEU A 314 22.75 27.83 5.65
C LEU A 314 23.01 26.56 4.81
N ILE A 315 23.71 26.75 3.69
CA ILE A 315 24.23 25.69 2.84
C ILE A 315 25.75 25.82 2.80
N LEU A 316 26.47 24.73 3.12
CA LEU A 316 27.93 24.70 3.04
C LEU A 316 28.38 23.75 1.93
N MET A 317 29.18 24.24 0.98
CA MET A 317 29.67 23.45 -0.14
C MET A 317 31.19 23.43 -0.19
N SER A 318 31.78 22.29 -0.53
CA SER A 318 33.19 22.24 -0.92
C SER A 318 33.34 22.74 -2.36
N LYS A 319 34.33 23.59 -2.64
CA LYS A 319 34.68 23.98 -4.02
C LYS A 319 35.87 23.14 -4.50
N THR A 320 35.84 22.64 -5.73
CA THR A 320 36.90 21.74 -6.27
C THR A 320 37.91 22.43 -7.18
N THR A 321 38.08 23.76 -7.10
CA THR A 321 38.94 24.56 -8.02
C THR A 321 40.42 24.25 -7.90
N SER A 322 40.99 24.25 -6.69
CA SER A 322 42.39 23.89 -6.45
C SER A 322 42.62 23.36 -5.04
N ALA A 323 43.60 22.46 -4.86
CA ALA A 323 44.18 22.18 -3.55
C ALA A 323 45.23 23.24 -3.11
N TRP A 324 45.71 24.06 -4.05
CA TRP A 324 46.84 25.01 -3.98
C TRP A 324 48.17 24.44 -3.46
N SER A 325 48.21 23.95 -2.23
CA SER A 325 49.35 23.32 -1.55
C SER A 325 49.75 21.98 -2.17
N THR A 326 50.96 21.49 -1.84
CA THR A 326 51.43 20.14 -2.15
C THR A 326 50.78 19.03 -1.31
N ASN A 327 50.14 19.34 -0.18
CA ASN A 327 49.85 18.39 0.91
C ASN A 327 48.35 18.20 1.21
N VAL A 328 47.48 18.95 0.54
CA VAL A 328 46.04 19.05 0.83
C VAL A 328 45.24 18.21 -0.16
N SER A 329 44.18 17.55 0.32
CA SER A 329 43.31 16.66 -0.45
C SER A 329 41.97 17.34 -0.79
N TYR A 330 41.42 17.13 -1.98
CA TYR A 330 40.05 17.62 -2.28
C TYR A 330 39.00 16.95 -1.40
N ASN A 331 39.17 15.65 -1.16
CA ASN A 331 38.28 14.85 -0.32
C ASN A 331 38.30 15.32 1.15
N SER A 332 39.32 16.08 1.56
CA SER A 332 39.36 16.68 2.89
C SER A 332 38.56 18.00 2.99
N PHE A 333 38.22 18.65 1.88
CA PHE A 333 37.26 19.78 1.86
C PHE A 333 35.84 19.28 2.15
N GLU A 334 35.46 18.21 1.47
CA GLU A 334 34.20 17.47 1.68
C GLU A 334 34.04 17.07 3.15
N SER A 335 35.13 16.63 3.78
CA SER A 335 35.14 16.20 5.17
C SER A 335 34.72 17.32 6.14
N VAL A 336 35.05 18.58 5.83
CA VAL A 336 34.71 19.75 6.67
C VAL A 336 33.24 20.13 6.52
N THR A 337 32.72 20.21 5.29
CA THR A 337 31.31 20.56 5.06
C THR A 337 30.38 19.45 5.53
N TYR A 338 30.75 18.19 5.31
CA TYR A 338 30.06 17.02 5.85
C TYR A 338 30.07 17.02 7.39
N GLY A 339 31.20 17.33 8.02
CA GLY A 339 31.31 17.46 9.47
C GLY A 339 30.47 18.59 10.06
N ALA A 340 30.38 19.73 9.37
CA ALA A 340 29.50 20.84 9.76
C ALA A 340 28.01 20.44 9.71
N TRP A 341 27.60 19.69 8.68
CA TRP A 341 26.25 19.15 8.57
C TRP A 341 25.91 18.17 9.70
N LEU A 342 26.77 17.18 9.96
CA LEU A 342 26.61 16.20 11.04
C LEU A 342 26.65 16.81 12.45
N SER A 343 27.21 18.02 12.59
CA SER A 343 27.29 18.75 13.86
C SER A 343 26.23 19.85 14.04
N ASP A 344 25.16 19.81 13.23
CA ASP A 344 24.02 20.75 13.30
C ASP A 344 24.37 22.22 13.01
N MET A 345 25.45 22.49 12.27
CA MET A 345 25.77 23.86 11.85
C MET A 345 25.00 24.30 10.60
N CYS A 346 24.71 23.36 9.70
CA CYS A 346 23.88 23.56 8.53
C CYS A 346 22.95 22.34 8.34
N ASP A 347 21.82 22.52 7.67
CA ASP A 347 20.93 21.41 7.32
C ASP A 347 21.18 20.85 5.92
N ASN A 348 21.89 21.60 5.08
CA ASN A 348 22.23 21.19 3.72
C ASN A 348 23.72 21.40 3.44
N TYR A 349 24.31 20.47 2.70
CA TYR A 349 25.70 20.55 2.24
C TYR A 349 25.84 19.95 0.83
N GLY A 350 27.00 20.16 0.22
CA GLY A 350 27.36 19.48 -1.03
C GLY A 350 28.60 20.10 -1.67
N SER A 351 28.58 20.32 -2.98
CA SER A 351 29.77 20.80 -3.70
C SER A 351 29.49 21.77 -4.84
N LEU A 352 30.39 22.74 -4.99
CA LEU A 352 30.61 23.46 -6.24
C LEU A 352 31.75 22.74 -6.99
N ILE A 353 31.37 21.99 -8.02
CA ILE A 353 32.29 21.20 -8.83
C ILE A 353 32.84 22.07 -9.95
N ASP A 354 34.16 22.22 -9.99
CA ASP A 354 34.84 23.20 -10.82
C ASP A 354 35.82 22.55 -11.81
N SER A 355 35.54 22.67 -13.11
CA SER A 355 36.41 22.17 -14.17
C SER A 355 37.73 22.94 -14.31
N TRP A 356 37.85 24.14 -13.74
CA TRP A 356 39.14 24.86 -13.66
C TRP A 356 40.23 24.05 -12.97
N MET A 357 39.84 23.07 -12.14
CA MET A 357 40.77 22.14 -11.52
C MET A 357 41.66 21.41 -12.52
N TRP A 358 41.17 21.14 -13.74
CA TRP A 358 41.96 20.47 -14.76
C TRP A 358 43.18 21.32 -15.12
N PHE A 359 42.97 22.62 -15.32
CA PHE A 359 44.05 23.57 -15.57
C PHE A 359 44.95 23.76 -14.35
N ILE A 360 44.36 24.06 -13.19
CA ILE A 360 45.12 24.51 -12.02
C ILE A 360 46.00 23.38 -11.44
N GLU A 361 45.52 22.14 -11.48
CA GLU A 361 46.29 20.97 -11.06
C GLU A 361 47.26 20.48 -12.13
N GLY A 362 47.30 21.13 -13.31
CA GLY A 362 48.28 20.87 -14.37
C GLY A 362 47.90 19.71 -15.31
N TYR A 363 46.68 19.21 -15.25
CA TYR A 363 46.16 18.26 -16.21
C TYR A 363 45.97 18.92 -17.58
N TRP A 364 46.32 18.21 -18.65
CA TRP A 364 46.22 18.71 -20.01
C TRP A 364 45.48 17.69 -20.88
N LYS A 365 46.13 17.12 -21.89
CA LYS A 365 45.59 16.04 -22.69
C LYS A 365 45.32 14.80 -21.84
N LEU A 366 44.20 14.14 -22.13
CA LEU A 366 43.75 12.98 -21.39
C LEU A 366 44.81 11.87 -21.42
N TYR A 367 45.17 11.34 -20.25
CA TYR A 367 46.16 10.27 -20.00
C TYR A 367 47.63 10.55 -20.35
N GLU A 368 48.00 11.69 -20.94
CA GLU A 368 49.42 12.03 -21.17
C GLU A 368 50.03 12.80 -19.96
N ASN A 369 51.32 12.59 -19.68
CA ASN A 369 51.91 12.84 -18.35
C ASN A 369 51.70 14.28 -17.81
N PRO A 370 51.19 14.47 -16.56
CA PRO A 370 51.08 15.80 -15.91
C PRO A 370 52.40 16.56 -15.73
N ASP A 371 53.56 15.90 -15.85
CA ASP A 371 54.86 16.59 -15.85
C ASP A 371 55.11 17.39 -17.15
N GLY A 372 54.25 17.23 -18.17
CA GLY A 372 54.09 18.12 -19.33
C GLY A 372 53.02 19.18 -19.11
N SER A 373 53.02 19.81 -17.92
CA SER A 373 51.95 20.68 -17.42
C SER A 373 51.53 21.75 -18.43
N ILE A 374 50.22 22.06 -18.51
CA ILE A 374 49.76 23.37 -19.01
C ILE A 374 50.58 24.42 -18.27
N GLY A 375 51.27 25.28 -19.02
CA GLY A 375 52.41 26.04 -18.49
C GLY A 375 52.03 26.87 -17.25
N SER A 376 52.34 26.34 -16.05
CA SER A 376 51.88 26.81 -14.72
C SER A 376 52.42 28.18 -14.29
N HIS A 377 52.84 29.00 -15.25
CA HIS A 377 53.61 30.22 -15.06
C HIS A 377 53.08 31.39 -15.92
N GLY A 378 51.80 31.36 -16.28
CA GLY A 378 51.13 32.36 -17.12
C GLY A 378 49.71 32.72 -16.64
N PRO A 379 48.99 33.53 -17.42
CA PRO A 379 47.57 33.82 -17.21
C PRO A 379 46.65 32.59 -17.43
N GLU A 380 45.36 32.80 -17.16
CA GLU A 380 44.28 31.80 -17.12
C GLU A 380 44.05 31.08 -18.46
N GLU A 381 44.45 29.81 -18.57
CA GLU A 381 44.49 29.08 -19.84
C GLU A 381 43.28 28.14 -20.00
N CYS A 382 42.16 28.67 -20.51
CA CYS A 382 40.82 28.08 -20.39
C CYS A 382 40.62 26.74 -21.12
N ARG A 383 41.56 26.29 -21.95
CA ARG A 383 41.55 24.94 -22.53
C ARG A 383 41.44 23.84 -21.48
N GLY A 384 42.09 24.00 -20.33
CA GLY A 384 42.01 22.99 -19.27
C GLY A 384 40.58 22.81 -18.77
N ALA A 385 39.86 23.91 -18.48
CA ALA A 385 38.48 23.85 -18.01
C ALA A 385 37.52 23.19 -19.01
N PHE A 386 37.81 23.27 -20.32
CA PHE A 386 37.01 22.63 -21.37
C PHE A 386 37.48 21.21 -21.71
N ALA A 387 38.71 20.83 -21.34
CA ALA A 387 39.22 19.47 -21.47
C ALA A 387 38.76 18.53 -20.33
N PHE A 388 38.20 19.09 -19.26
CA PHE A 388 37.69 18.36 -18.11
C PHE A 388 36.69 17.25 -18.52
N PRO A 389 36.90 15.99 -18.11
CA PRO A 389 36.02 14.89 -18.48
C PRO A 389 34.61 15.02 -17.89
N GLU A 390 33.60 14.76 -18.73
CA GLU A 390 32.20 15.08 -18.43
C GLU A 390 31.65 14.35 -17.21
N LEU A 391 32.04 13.09 -17.01
CA LEU A 391 31.47 12.27 -15.95
C LEU A 391 32.06 12.54 -14.57
N LEU A 392 33.08 13.39 -14.45
CA LEU A 392 33.57 13.77 -13.13
C LEU A 392 32.53 14.56 -12.33
N TYR A 393 31.70 15.38 -12.99
CA TYR A 393 30.56 16.06 -12.35
C TYR A 393 29.57 15.05 -11.73
N PRO A 394 28.89 14.19 -12.51
CA PRO A 394 27.91 13.26 -11.96
C PRO A 394 28.54 12.23 -11.02
N MET A 395 29.81 11.84 -11.23
CA MET A 395 30.47 10.89 -10.35
C MET A 395 30.55 11.41 -8.92
N ARG A 396 30.91 12.69 -8.77
CA ARG A 396 30.95 13.41 -7.49
C ARG A 396 29.55 13.66 -6.94
N MET A 397 28.62 14.12 -7.78
CA MET A 397 27.24 14.38 -7.37
C MET A 397 26.59 13.14 -6.73
N ILE A 398 26.61 12.01 -7.44
CA ILE A 398 25.98 10.77 -6.97
C ILE A 398 26.75 10.19 -5.77
N GLN A 399 28.08 10.29 -5.72
CA GLN A 399 28.85 9.88 -4.55
C GLN A 399 28.42 10.63 -3.28
N GLU A 400 28.34 11.96 -3.37
CA GLU A 400 27.98 12.80 -2.24
C GLU A 400 26.51 12.63 -1.85
N SER A 401 25.61 12.43 -2.83
CA SER A 401 24.19 12.21 -2.55
C SER A 401 23.97 10.90 -1.79
N MET A 402 24.76 9.86 -2.06
CA MET A 402 24.78 8.62 -1.28
C MET A 402 25.27 8.83 0.17
N SER A 403 25.85 10.00 0.48
CA SER A 403 26.27 10.42 1.82
C SER A 403 25.39 11.52 2.42
N GLY A 404 24.28 11.89 1.76
CA GLY A 404 23.31 12.86 2.27
C GLY A 404 23.47 14.29 1.77
N ALA A 405 24.36 14.54 0.81
CA ALA A 405 24.46 15.86 0.18
C ALA A 405 23.23 16.15 -0.68
N THR A 406 22.82 17.42 -0.67
CA THR A 406 21.56 17.87 -1.28
C THR A 406 21.76 19.06 -2.21
N VAL A 407 22.94 19.69 -2.26
CA VAL A 407 23.15 20.91 -3.05
C VAL A 407 24.38 20.81 -3.95
N TYR A 408 24.20 21.11 -5.23
CA TYR A 408 25.27 21.06 -6.22
C TYR A 408 25.31 22.35 -7.05
N SER A 409 26.51 22.85 -7.31
CA SER A 409 26.77 23.96 -8.22
C SER A 409 27.97 23.63 -9.11
N PHE A 410 28.17 24.39 -10.19
CA PHE A 410 29.15 24.03 -11.21
C PHE A 410 29.91 25.23 -11.79
N GLU A 411 31.21 25.04 -11.99
CA GLU A 411 32.10 25.86 -12.81
C GLU A 411 32.93 24.94 -13.73
N HIS A 412 33.52 25.42 -14.82
CA HIS A 412 33.20 26.67 -15.48
C HIS A 412 31.77 26.59 -16.05
N PRO A 413 30.90 27.62 -15.88
CA PRO A 413 29.53 27.59 -16.40
C PRO A 413 29.42 27.18 -17.87
N PHE A 414 30.35 27.56 -18.76
CA PHE A 414 30.21 27.21 -20.18
C PHE A 414 30.53 25.75 -20.49
N ASN A 415 31.35 25.12 -19.65
CA ASN A 415 31.57 23.69 -19.73
C ASN A 415 30.36 22.93 -19.15
N SER A 416 29.95 23.29 -17.93
CA SER A 416 28.91 22.57 -17.19
C SER A 416 27.50 22.78 -17.73
N THR A 417 27.19 23.94 -18.31
CA THR A 417 25.85 24.31 -18.80
C THR A 417 25.77 24.41 -20.32
N GLY A 418 26.67 25.16 -20.97
CA GLY A 418 26.69 25.38 -22.42
C GLY A 418 27.04 26.83 -22.79
N ILE A 419 26.76 27.25 -24.02
CA ILE A 419 27.12 28.60 -24.53
C ILE A 419 26.10 29.11 -25.55
N ARG A 420 25.95 30.43 -25.70
CA ARG A 420 25.09 31.11 -26.69
C ARG A 420 23.66 30.57 -26.71
N ASN A 421 23.04 30.43 -25.54
CA ASN A 421 21.69 29.87 -25.38
C ASN A 421 21.53 28.44 -25.89
N GLN A 422 22.61 27.66 -25.92
CA GLN A 422 22.57 26.23 -26.19
C GLN A 422 23.07 25.47 -24.97
N ILE A 423 22.32 24.45 -24.54
CA ILE A 423 22.76 23.53 -23.49
C ILE A 423 23.80 22.56 -24.05
N GLY A 424 24.91 22.44 -23.34
CA GLY A 424 26.07 21.63 -23.70
C GLY A 424 25.92 20.12 -23.46
N PRO A 425 26.78 19.29 -24.08
CA PRO A 425 26.81 17.84 -23.89
C PRO A 425 27.00 17.44 -22.42
N VAL A 426 27.85 18.15 -21.66
CA VAL A 426 28.03 17.91 -20.21
C VAL A 426 26.69 17.95 -19.49
N TYR A 427 25.90 19.00 -19.70
CA TYR A 427 24.62 19.11 -19.03
C TYR A 427 23.64 18.04 -19.50
N ASN A 428 23.46 17.91 -20.82
CA ASN A 428 22.47 17.03 -21.43
C ASN A 428 22.69 15.53 -21.16
N HIS A 429 23.95 15.10 -21.07
CA HIS A 429 24.30 13.68 -21.04
C HIS A 429 25.02 13.23 -19.76
N ALA A 430 25.48 14.18 -18.92
CA ALA A 430 26.13 13.89 -17.63
C ALA A 430 25.34 14.47 -16.44
N ILE A 431 25.31 15.80 -16.27
CA ILE A 431 24.73 16.44 -15.07
C ILE A 431 23.23 16.19 -14.97
N SER A 432 22.46 16.47 -16.03
CA SER A 432 21.00 16.30 -16.02
C SER A 432 20.59 14.83 -15.77
N LYS A 433 21.42 13.87 -16.21
CA LYS A 433 21.20 12.44 -15.90
C LYS A 433 21.52 12.06 -14.48
N ALA A 434 22.56 12.64 -13.87
CA ALA A 434 22.74 12.49 -12.43
C ALA A 434 21.58 13.11 -11.63
N VAL A 435 21.03 14.25 -12.06
CA VAL A 435 19.84 14.83 -11.44
C VAL A 435 18.66 13.88 -11.54
N ASP A 436 18.36 13.34 -12.73
CA ASP A 436 17.31 12.33 -12.90
C ASP A 436 17.52 11.13 -11.95
N TYR A 437 18.75 10.63 -11.81
CA TYR A 437 19.04 9.50 -10.93
C TYR A 437 18.89 9.86 -9.44
N MET A 438 19.38 11.02 -9.00
CA MET A 438 19.22 11.47 -7.62
C MET A 438 17.75 11.70 -7.25
N LEU A 439 16.92 12.17 -8.17
CA LEU A 439 15.47 12.35 -7.92
C LEU A 439 14.69 11.02 -7.87
N ASN A 440 15.24 9.95 -8.44
CA ASN A 440 14.62 8.62 -8.46
C ASN A 440 15.22 7.64 -7.44
N GLU A 441 16.34 8.01 -6.83
CA GLU A 441 17.02 7.23 -5.80
C GLU A 441 16.98 7.94 -4.45
N LYS A 442 17.23 7.19 -3.38
CA LYS A 442 17.21 7.73 -2.03
C LYS A 442 18.48 8.54 -1.77
N ILE A 443 18.33 9.73 -1.22
CA ILE A 443 19.38 10.46 -0.50
C ILE A 443 19.16 10.19 1.00
N PRO A 444 20.14 9.64 1.74
CA PRO A 444 19.99 9.35 3.16
C PRO A 444 19.98 10.64 3.97
N ASP A 445 19.20 10.66 5.05
CA ASP A 445 19.15 11.80 5.95
C ASP A 445 20.34 11.82 6.95
N LYS A 446 20.40 12.89 7.75
CA LYS A 446 21.45 13.10 8.75
C LYS A 446 21.49 11.99 9.81
N GLU A 447 20.34 11.47 10.23
CA GLU A 447 20.27 10.43 11.28
C GLU A 447 20.77 9.09 10.76
N GLU A 448 20.44 8.73 9.52
CA GLU A 448 20.98 7.56 8.86
C GLU A 448 22.50 7.65 8.73
N MET A 449 23.02 8.80 8.33
CA MET A 449 24.46 9.01 8.18
C MET A 449 25.20 9.00 9.52
N LEU A 450 24.66 9.64 10.58
CA LEU A 450 25.19 9.52 11.94
C LEU A 450 25.23 8.06 12.42
N THR A 451 24.22 7.25 12.08
CA THR A 451 24.17 5.82 12.42
C THR A 451 25.28 5.03 11.72
N LYS A 452 25.62 5.39 10.47
CA LYS A 452 26.68 4.75 9.69
C LYS A 452 28.09 5.20 10.11
N THR A 453 28.26 6.45 10.53
CA THR A 453 29.55 6.98 11.00
C THR A 453 30.01 6.27 12.27
N LYS A 454 31.25 5.76 12.23
CA LYS A 454 31.91 5.09 13.38
C LYS A 454 33.07 5.90 13.93
N ILE A 455 33.73 6.68 13.08
CA ILE A 455 34.88 7.51 13.43
C ILE A 455 34.65 8.93 12.91
N ALA A 456 34.96 9.93 13.72
CA ALA A 456 34.98 11.34 13.35
C ALA A 456 36.34 11.96 13.71
N TYR A 457 36.75 12.97 12.95
CA TYR A 457 37.96 13.73 13.23
C TYR A 457 37.64 14.96 14.08
N ASP A 458 38.39 15.15 15.16
CA ASP A 458 38.32 16.28 16.07
C ASP A 458 39.45 17.25 15.74
N SER A 459 39.13 18.43 15.19
CA SER A 459 40.15 19.36 14.72
C SER A 459 40.69 20.33 15.78
N THR A 460 40.37 20.11 17.07
CA THR A 460 40.80 20.98 18.19
C THR A 460 42.31 21.20 18.28
N ASP A 461 43.13 20.21 17.91
CA ASP A 461 44.59 20.30 17.92
C ASP A 461 45.23 20.27 16.50
N GLY A 462 44.44 20.61 15.49
CA GLY A 462 44.86 20.87 14.13
C GLY A 462 43.88 20.34 13.08
N SER A 463 43.79 21.01 11.93
CA SER A 463 42.89 20.59 10.84
C SER A 463 43.29 19.26 10.20
N LEU A 464 42.31 18.63 9.55
CA LEU A 464 42.51 17.43 8.73
C LEU A 464 43.36 17.70 7.48
N ASN A 465 43.51 18.96 7.09
CA ASN A 465 44.08 19.33 5.79
C ASN A 465 45.60 19.48 5.84
N ASN A 466 46.17 19.68 7.03
CA ASN A 466 47.60 19.87 7.23
C ASN A 466 48.28 18.66 7.92
N PHE A 467 47.97 17.44 7.44
CA PHE A 467 48.60 16.22 7.94
C PHE A 467 49.88 15.86 7.20
N ALA A 468 49.87 15.85 5.86
CA ALA A 468 51.00 15.38 5.07
C ALA A 468 52.29 16.19 5.31
N GLY A 469 52.17 17.51 5.50
CA GLY A 469 53.30 18.36 5.89
C GLY A 469 53.92 18.02 7.26
N SER A 470 53.16 17.37 8.16
CA SER A 470 53.60 17.04 9.52
C SER A 470 53.87 15.55 9.78
N MET A 471 53.30 14.64 8.97
CA MET A 471 53.43 13.19 9.12
C MET A 471 54.10 12.49 7.92
N GLY A 472 54.24 13.17 6.78
CA GLY A 472 54.76 12.59 5.54
C GLY A 472 53.73 11.75 4.75
N TRP A 473 52.47 11.72 5.18
CA TRP A 473 51.36 11.04 4.50
C TRP A 473 50.00 11.69 4.84
N ASN A 474 49.01 11.52 3.95
CA ASN A 474 47.67 12.12 4.07
C ASN A 474 46.66 11.11 4.68
N VAL A 475 45.87 11.55 5.66
CA VAL A 475 44.85 10.72 6.35
C VAL A 475 43.74 10.28 5.40
N VAL A 476 43.17 11.23 4.66
CA VAL A 476 42.08 10.96 3.70
C VAL A 476 42.61 10.13 2.53
N GLY A 477 43.80 10.45 2.02
CA GLY A 477 44.48 9.68 0.97
C GLY A 477 44.83 8.25 1.36
N THR A 478 45.03 7.96 2.65
CA THR A 478 45.26 6.59 3.15
C THR A 478 43.99 5.75 3.12
N LEU A 479 42.81 6.38 3.23
CA LEU A 479 41.55 5.69 3.40
C LEU A 479 40.81 5.55 2.06
N TYR A 480 40.49 6.68 1.42
CA TYR A 480 39.57 6.68 0.28
C TYR A 480 39.77 7.83 -0.70
N GLY A 481 40.65 8.79 -0.45
CA GLY A 481 40.78 9.98 -1.28
C GLY A 481 42.16 10.13 -1.93
N ASP A 482 42.47 11.37 -2.28
CA ASP A 482 43.71 11.78 -2.92
C ASP A 482 44.82 12.12 -1.91
N GLY A 483 46.08 12.00 -2.36
CA GLY A 483 47.27 12.26 -1.54
C GLY A 483 47.73 13.72 -1.52
N GLY A 484 47.06 14.62 -2.25
CA GLY A 484 47.56 15.96 -2.60
C GLY A 484 48.44 15.93 -3.86
N LYS A 485 49.35 16.91 -4.04
CA LYS A 485 50.17 17.03 -5.26
C LYS A 485 51.37 16.06 -5.32
N GLN A 486 51.53 15.19 -4.32
CA GLN A 486 52.61 14.19 -4.25
C GLN A 486 52.02 12.76 -4.28
N GLY A 487 52.73 11.82 -4.92
CA GLY A 487 52.34 10.40 -5.03
C GLY A 487 51.84 10.00 -6.42
N ASP A 488 51.52 8.71 -6.58
CA ASP A 488 51.05 8.12 -7.84
C ASP A 488 49.59 8.50 -8.18
N GLU A 489 48.82 8.97 -7.19
CA GLU A 489 47.44 9.46 -7.35
C GLU A 489 47.34 10.92 -6.86
N LYS A 490 47.84 11.84 -7.69
CA LYS A 490 47.85 13.29 -7.43
C LYS A 490 46.44 13.89 -7.39
N THR A 491 46.24 15.05 -6.76
CA THR A 491 44.97 15.76 -6.52
C THR A 491 43.77 15.31 -7.39
N PHE A 492 42.79 14.61 -6.79
CA PHE A 492 41.55 14.18 -7.45
C PHE A 492 40.33 14.26 -6.52
N MET A 493 39.12 14.49 -7.07
CA MET A 493 37.89 14.72 -6.28
C MET A 493 36.95 13.52 -6.15
N THR A 494 37.16 12.43 -6.88
CA THR A 494 36.48 11.14 -6.61
C THR A 494 37.11 10.43 -5.42
N GLN A 495 36.44 9.38 -4.93
CA GLN A 495 36.96 8.46 -3.93
C GLN A 495 37.41 7.14 -4.57
N THR A 496 38.37 6.48 -3.96
CA THR A 496 38.89 5.18 -4.40
C THR A 496 38.09 4.01 -3.83
N THR A 497 37.42 4.20 -2.69
CA THR A 497 36.52 3.20 -2.09
C THR A 497 35.41 3.87 -1.28
N GLY A 498 34.20 3.28 -1.31
CA GLY A 498 33.09 3.72 -0.47
C GLY A 498 33.08 3.08 0.93
N ARG A 499 34.02 2.18 1.25
CA ARG A 499 33.99 1.36 2.48
C ARG A 499 33.81 2.17 3.77
N TYR A 500 34.43 3.33 3.85
CA TYR A 500 34.47 4.16 5.07
C TYR A 500 33.44 5.29 5.07
N GLY A 501 32.80 5.56 3.92
CA GLY A 501 32.13 6.83 3.67
C GLY A 501 33.09 8.02 3.79
N ILE A 502 32.55 9.21 4.03
CA ILE A 502 33.32 10.43 4.30
C ILE A 502 33.69 10.46 5.78
N LEU A 503 34.96 10.73 6.11
CA LEU A 503 35.41 11.00 7.48
C LEU A 503 34.99 12.43 7.87
N PRO A 504 34.00 12.63 8.77
CA PRO A 504 33.59 13.98 9.13
C PRO A 504 34.66 14.67 9.98
N SER A 505 35.02 15.90 9.59
CA SER A 505 35.89 16.79 10.36
C SER A 505 35.05 17.76 11.18
N ILE A 506 35.04 17.58 12.49
CA ILE A 506 34.23 18.36 13.43
C ILE A 506 35.07 19.50 14.00
N ILE A 507 34.59 20.73 13.81
CA ILE A 507 35.32 21.93 14.23
C ILE A 507 35.38 22.07 15.76
N PRO A 508 36.37 22.84 16.30
CA PRO A 508 36.60 22.94 17.73
C PRO A 508 35.40 23.46 18.53
N ARG A 509 34.58 24.35 17.96
CA ARG A 509 33.38 24.87 18.65
C ARG A 509 32.20 23.89 18.70
N ALA A 510 32.14 22.95 17.75
CA ALA A 510 31.04 21.99 17.64
C ALA A 510 31.34 20.66 18.34
N ILE A 511 32.62 20.37 18.62
CA ILE A 511 33.06 19.05 19.07
C ILE A 511 32.45 18.59 20.39
N GLN A 512 32.26 19.49 21.36
CA GLN A 512 31.72 19.14 22.66
C GLN A 512 30.27 18.67 22.51
N ASP A 513 29.44 19.46 21.84
CA ASP A 513 28.05 19.13 21.57
C ASP A 513 27.93 17.84 20.72
N PHE A 514 28.83 17.68 19.75
CA PHE A 514 28.87 16.48 18.91
C PHE A 514 29.17 15.22 19.74
N LYS A 515 30.16 15.26 20.64
CA LYS A 515 30.49 14.14 21.54
C LYS A 515 29.35 13.82 22.50
N GLU A 516 28.68 14.84 23.03
CA GLU A 516 27.54 14.67 23.94
C GLU A 516 26.34 14.00 23.26
N LYS A 517 26.05 14.37 22.01
CA LYS A 517 24.96 13.79 21.20
C LYS A 517 25.32 12.41 20.63
N ASN A 518 26.57 12.22 20.23
CA ASN A 518 27.02 11.08 19.42
C ASN A 518 28.12 10.26 20.12
N GLY A 519 27.97 9.98 21.41
CA GLY A 519 29.02 9.32 22.23
C GLY A 519 29.41 7.89 21.81
N ASN A 520 28.71 7.31 20.84
CA ASN A 520 29.04 6.04 20.19
C ASN A 520 30.04 6.18 19.02
N ILE A 521 30.31 7.40 18.55
CA ILE A 521 31.27 7.68 17.49
C ILE A 521 32.64 7.95 18.12
N LEU A 522 33.67 7.23 17.66
CA LEU A 522 35.04 7.47 18.09
C LEU A 522 35.56 8.77 17.49
N THR A 523 35.89 9.75 18.32
CA THR A 523 36.55 10.98 17.87
C THR A 523 38.05 10.88 18.00
N LEU A 524 38.80 11.25 16.95
CA LEU A 524 40.25 11.24 16.93
C LEU A 524 40.81 12.64 16.68
N THR A 525 41.75 13.06 17.53
CA THR A 525 42.52 14.29 17.35
C THR A 525 43.76 14.07 16.47
N LYS A 526 44.43 15.14 16.06
CA LYS A 526 45.74 15.08 15.40
C LYS A 526 46.76 14.33 16.23
N SER A 527 46.77 14.60 17.54
CA SER A 527 47.66 13.92 18.48
C SER A 527 47.34 12.44 18.63
N ASP A 528 46.08 12.03 18.62
CA ASP A 528 45.69 10.62 18.67
C ASP A 528 46.22 9.85 17.46
N ILE A 529 46.04 10.40 16.26
CA ILE A 529 46.55 9.81 15.03
C ILE A 529 48.08 9.76 15.07
N ARG A 530 48.74 10.86 15.40
CA ARG A 530 50.21 10.95 15.45
C ARG A 530 50.85 10.01 16.46
N ASN A 531 50.21 9.76 17.61
CA ASN A 531 50.81 8.98 18.70
C ASN A 531 50.41 7.50 18.63
N SER A 532 49.16 7.20 18.29
CA SER A 532 48.59 5.85 18.38
C SER A 532 48.42 5.19 17.01
N TYR A 533 48.13 5.95 15.95
CA TYR A 533 47.85 5.46 14.58
C TYR A 533 48.84 6.04 13.56
N ASN A 534 50.12 6.03 13.96
CA ASN A 534 51.19 6.83 13.37
C ASN A 534 51.78 6.31 12.04
N SER A 535 51.08 5.41 11.36
CA SER A 535 51.40 4.95 10.01
C SER A 535 50.11 4.67 9.22
N PRO A 536 50.17 4.71 7.87
CA PRO A 536 49.02 4.39 7.04
C PRO A 536 48.40 3.03 7.37
N GLU A 537 49.22 2.02 7.65
CA GLU A 537 48.77 0.65 7.95
C GLU A 537 47.99 0.58 9.26
N LYS A 538 48.45 1.27 10.31
CA LYS A 538 47.77 1.28 11.62
C LYS A 538 46.46 2.04 11.58
N LEU A 539 46.43 3.17 10.87
CA LEU A 539 45.20 3.93 10.68
C LEU A 539 44.21 3.08 9.89
N LYS A 540 44.66 2.44 8.81
CA LYS A 540 43.84 1.56 8.00
C LYS A 540 43.32 0.36 8.80
N GLU A 541 44.13 -0.25 9.67
CA GLU A 541 43.67 -1.33 10.57
C GLU A 541 42.53 -0.89 11.49
N LEU A 542 42.62 0.32 12.08
CA LEU A 542 41.54 0.89 12.89
C LEU A 542 40.25 1.03 12.09
N PHE A 543 40.33 1.65 10.91
CA PHE A 543 39.16 1.87 10.05
C PHE A 543 38.61 0.54 9.49
N ASP A 544 39.45 -0.39 9.10
CA ASP A 544 39.03 -1.71 8.61
C ASP A 544 38.31 -2.52 9.70
N GLY A 545 38.70 -2.36 10.97
CA GLY A 545 38.01 -2.94 12.11
C GLY A 545 36.66 -2.27 12.43
N ALA A 546 36.52 -0.97 12.20
CA ALA A 546 35.29 -0.22 12.42
C ALA A 546 34.27 -0.35 11.26
N TYR A 547 34.77 -0.51 10.04
CA TYR A 547 34.00 -0.57 8.81
C TYR A 547 34.27 -1.90 8.08
N PRO A 548 33.39 -2.91 8.25
CA PRO A 548 33.54 -4.20 7.57
C PRO A 548 33.60 -4.03 6.05
N GLN A 549 34.36 -4.90 5.39
CA GLN A 549 34.41 -4.93 3.94
C GLN A 549 33.07 -5.42 3.36
N THR A 550 32.45 -4.63 2.49
CA THR A 550 31.13 -4.91 1.89
C THR A 550 31.20 -5.37 0.44
N TYR A 551 32.32 -5.11 -0.24
CA TYR A 551 32.58 -5.49 -1.63
C TYR A 551 34.08 -5.79 -1.83
N THR A 552 34.46 -6.38 -2.96
CA THR A 552 35.87 -6.58 -3.35
C THR A 552 36.13 -5.95 -4.72
N GLY A 553 37.40 -5.73 -5.05
CA GLY A 553 37.81 -5.15 -6.33
C GLY A 553 38.67 -3.91 -6.18
N THR A 554 38.98 -3.28 -7.31
CA THR A 554 39.85 -2.11 -7.41
C THR A 554 39.10 -0.81 -7.64
N GLY A 555 37.83 -0.87 -8.08
CA GLY A 555 36.97 0.28 -8.28
C GLY A 555 36.29 0.80 -7.01
N TYR A 556 35.67 1.98 -7.12
CA TYR A 556 34.80 2.50 -6.06
C TYR A 556 33.47 1.75 -6.07
N ALA A 557 32.99 1.35 -4.91
CA ALA A 557 31.59 0.98 -4.72
C ALA A 557 31.07 1.36 -3.34
N TYR A 558 29.79 1.71 -3.28
CA TYR A 558 29.04 1.98 -2.06
C TYR A 558 27.64 1.39 -2.16
N LYS A 559 27.14 0.80 -1.07
CA LYS A 559 25.77 0.26 -0.99
C LYS A 559 24.91 1.16 -0.10
N LEU A 560 23.82 1.67 -0.65
CA LEU A 560 22.74 2.32 0.08
C LEU A 560 21.47 1.49 -0.08
N ASP A 561 20.99 0.90 1.02
CA ASP A 561 19.86 -0.02 1.03
C ASP A 561 20.00 -1.16 0.00
N ASN A 562 19.20 -1.14 -1.07
CA ASN A 562 19.23 -2.10 -2.16
C ASN A 562 19.89 -1.58 -3.44
N THR A 563 20.51 -0.40 -3.40
CA THR A 563 21.20 0.21 -4.55
C THR A 563 22.70 0.21 -4.32
N TRP A 564 23.43 -0.36 -5.26
CA TRP A 564 24.87 -0.20 -5.39
C TRP A 564 25.18 0.96 -6.33
N TYR A 565 26.06 1.85 -5.92
CA TYR A 565 26.68 2.83 -6.79
C TYR A 565 28.16 2.49 -6.95
N THR A 566 28.65 2.40 -8.19
CA THR A 566 30.02 2.00 -8.48
C THR A 566 30.58 2.75 -9.69
N TYR A 567 31.88 3.05 -9.67
CA TYR A 567 32.54 3.74 -10.77
C TYR A 567 34.04 3.45 -10.83
N ASN A 568 34.64 3.80 -11.98
CA ASN A 568 36.09 3.79 -12.12
C ASN A 568 36.71 5.04 -11.48
N SER A 569 37.45 4.86 -10.40
CA SER A 569 38.08 5.94 -9.63
C SER A 569 39.40 6.44 -10.22
N LYS A 570 39.95 5.74 -11.22
CA LYS A 570 41.14 6.22 -11.93
C LYS A 570 40.73 7.19 -13.02
N TRP A 571 41.47 8.30 -13.11
CA TRP A 571 41.28 9.27 -14.17
C TRP A 571 42.57 9.90 -14.70
N GLN A 572 43.73 9.65 -14.07
CA GLN A 572 45.01 10.22 -14.51
C GLN A 572 45.68 9.37 -15.59
N GLN A 573 45.39 8.07 -15.57
CA GLN A 573 45.92 7.09 -16.50
C GLN A 573 44.80 6.16 -16.94
N GLU A 574 44.90 5.69 -18.18
CA GLU A 574 43.99 4.69 -18.72
C GLU A 574 44.17 3.38 -17.94
N MET A 575 43.13 2.97 -17.22
CA MET A 575 43.15 1.81 -16.36
C MET A 575 41.74 1.25 -16.18
N ARG A 576 41.54 0.01 -16.63
CA ARG A 576 40.34 -0.75 -16.35
C ARG A 576 40.28 -1.13 -14.87
N GLN A 577 39.12 -0.99 -14.25
CA GLN A 577 38.87 -1.40 -12.88
C GLN A 577 37.71 -2.39 -12.82
N GLU A 578 37.65 -3.12 -11.71
CA GLU A 578 36.61 -4.10 -11.45
C GLU A 578 36.09 -4.01 -10.02
N VAL A 579 34.84 -4.40 -9.82
CA VAL A 579 34.21 -4.59 -8.51
C VAL A 579 33.39 -5.86 -8.50
N THR A 580 33.31 -6.52 -7.34
CA THR A 580 32.37 -7.61 -7.09
C THR A 580 31.46 -7.22 -5.95
N LEU A 581 30.16 -7.15 -6.26
CA LEU A 581 29.10 -6.58 -5.44
C LEU A 581 28.15 -7.71 -4.99
N PRO A 582 28.18 -8.08 -3.70
CA PRO A 582 27.24 -9.07 -3.17
C PRO A 582 25.79 -8.57 -3.19
N THR A 583 24.86 -9.44 -3.60
CA THR A 583 23.43 -9.15 -3.55
C THR A 583 22.83 -9.43 -2.17
N ASN A 584 21.65 -8.89 -1.91
CA ASN A 584 20.90 -9.07 -0.67
C ASN A 584 20.47 -10.53 -0.43
N ASP A 585 20.31 -11.34 -1.48
CA ASP A 585 20.00 -12.77 -1.35
C ASP A 585 21.23 -13.63 -1.00
N SER A 586 22.43 -13.03 -1.00
CA SER A 586 23.72 -13.67 -0.70
C SER A 586 24.07 -14.87 -1.60
N ASN A 587 23.31 -15.09 -2.68
CA ASN A 587 23.51 -16.19 -3.61
C ASN A 587 24.10 -15.70 -4.94
N THR A 588 23.86 -14.44 -5.32
CA THR A 588 24.43 -13.86 -6.54
C THR A 588 25.47 -12.82 -6.18
N ASP A 589 26.62 -12.88 -6.84
CA ASP A 589 27.55 -11.76 -6.89
C ASP A 589 27.44 -11.11 -8.26
N ILE A 590 27.45 -9.77 -8.28
CA ILE A 590 27.49 -8.97 -9.49
C ILE A 590 28.92 -8.44 -9.65
N HIS A 591 29.63 -8.99 -10.61
CA HIS A 591 30.98 -8.53 -10.96
C HIS A 591 30.90 -7.53 -12.12
N VAL A 592 31.48 -6.35 -11.96
CA VAL A 592 31.46 -5.28 -12.97
C VAL A 592 32.89 -4.94 -13.37
N GLU A 593 33.15 -4.88 -14.66
CA GLU A 593 34.40 -4.39 -15.24
C GLU A 593 34.12 -3.20 -16.14
N TYR A 594 34.84 -2.09 -15.93
CA TYR A 594 34.64 -0.85 -16.69
C TYR A 594 35.94 -0.08 -16.89
N ASP A 595 35.99 0.70 -17.98
CA ASP A 595 37.08 1.64 -18.25
C ASP A 595 36.89 2.93 -17.43
N ASN A 596 37.86 3.84 -17.48
CA ASN A 596 37.77 5.16 -16.85
C ASN A 596 36.48 5.89 -17.26
N TYR A 597 36.05 6.84 -16.42
CA TYR A 597 34.86 7.67 -16.67
C TYR A 597 33.64 6.82 -17.00
N THR A 598 33.36 5.86 -16.12
CA THR A 598 32.21 4.98 -16.21
C THR A 598 31.64 4.80 -14.81
N TYR A 599 30.34 5.01 -14.65
CA TYR A 599 29.63 4.69 -13.41
C TYR A 599 28.36 3.89 -13.68
N LEU A 600 27.93 3.15 -12.66
CA LEU A 600 26.69 2.38 -12.64
C LEU A 600 25.94 2.59 -11.34
N LEU A 601 24.62 2.78 -11.43
CA LEU A 601 23.71 2.45 -10.34
C LEU A 601 23.06 1.09 -10.62
N LEU A 602 23.12 0.19 -9.64
CA LEU A 602 22.63 -1.18 -9.69
C LEU A 602 21.63 -1.36 -8.55
N LYS A 603 20.34 -1.26 -8.85
CA LYS A 603 19.27 -1.40 -7.86
C LYS A 603 18.68 -2.80 -7.90
N GLU A 604 18.76 -3.49 -6.77
CA GLU A 604 18.23 -4.83 -6.58
C GLU A 604 16.73 -4.78 -6.34
N GLU A 605 15.96 -5.48 -7.18
CA GLU A 605 14.53 -5.73 -7.00
C GLU A 605 14.28 -7.23 -6.81
N ASP A 606 13.07 -7.59 -6.36
CA ASP A 606 12.71 -8.99 -6.06
C ASP A 606 13.07 -9.93 -7.22
N ASN A 607 12.69 -9.53 -8.44
CA ASN A 607 12.83 -10.36 -9.65
C ASN A 607 13.75 -9.73 -10.72
N ALA A 608 14.52 -8.69 -10.38
CA ALA A 608 15.33 -7.99 -11.36
C ALA A 608 16.51 -7.22 -10.76
N TYR A 609 17.42 -6.77 -11.62
CA TYR A 609 18.39 -5.72 -11.33
C TYR A 609 18.17 -4.57 -12.31
N LYS A 610 17.89 -3.36 -11.80
CA LYS A 610 17.85 -2.15 -12.62
C LYS A 610 19.26 -1.58 -12.72
N VAL A 611 19.71 -1.32 -13.93
CA VAL A 611 21.05 -0.83 -14.23
C VAL A 611 20.93 0.52 -14.92
N ASN A 612 21.49 1.56 -14.31
CA ASN A 612 21.71 2.85 -14.94
C ASN A 612 23.21 3.01 -15.17
N LEU A 613 23.66 2.80 -16.41
CA LEU A 613 25.05 2.93 -16.82
C LEU A 613 25.26 4.30 -17.48
N ASN A 614 26.38 4.95 -17.21
CA ASN A 614 26.84 6.09 -18.00
C ASN A 614 28.36 6.07 -18.15
N ASN A 615 28.80 6.10 -19.40
CA ASN A 615 30.19 6.25 -19.80
C ASN A 615 30.36 7.34 -20.88
N PHE A 616 29.56 8.40 -20.85
CA PHE A 616 29.70 9.51 -21.78
C PHE A 616 31.08 10.18 -21.71
N LEU A 617 31.79 10.28 -22.84
CA LEU A 617 33.08 10.96 -22.94
C LEU A 617 33.25 11.47 -24.37
N VAL A 618 33.46 12.77 -24.51
CA VAL A 618 33.80 13.37 -25.81
C VAL A 618 35.33 13.36 -25.95
N ASP A 619 35.83 12.88 -27.08
CA ASP A 619 37.24 13.09 -27.48
C ASP A 619 37.49 14.59 -27.61
N LYS A 620 38.50 15.09 -26.90
CA LYS A 620 38.91 16.51 -26.88
C LYS A 620 40.39 16.68 -27.17
N ASP A 621 41.05 15.69 -27.79
CA ASP A 621 42.47 15.77 -28.08
C ASP A 621 42.83 16.94 -29.02
N ASP A 622 41.87 17.38 -29.85
CA ASP A 622 42.03 18.47 -30.81
C ASP A 622 42.20 19.85 -30.16
N ILE A 623 41.70 20.06 -28.93
CA ILE A 623 41.88 21.33 -28.20
C ILE A 623 43.36 21.62 -27.93
N TRP A 624 44.18 20.57 -27.95
CA TRP A 624 45.63 20.61 -27.74
C TRP A 624 46.43 20.65 -29.05
N GLU A 625 45.79 20.66 -30.22
CA GLU A 625 46.51 20.77 -31.50
C GLU A 625 47.33 22.05 -31.57
N GLY A 626 48.64 21.89 -31.77
CA GLY A 626 49.58 23.01 -31.79
C GLY A 626 49.94 23.58 -30.40
N TYR A 627 49.50 22.94 -29.31
CA TYR A 627 49.92 23.31 -27.96
C TYR A 627 51.37 22.86 -27.69
N ILE A 628 52.19 23.80 -27.21
CA ILE A 628 53.56 23.57 -26.78
C ILE A 628 53.62 23.88 -25.28
N ALA A 629 53.72 22.86 -24.42
CA ALA A 629 53.72 23.03 -22.96
C ALA A 629 55.01 23.68 -22.39
N THR A 630 56.12 23.61 -23.14
CA THR A 630 57.47 23.80 -22.60
C THR A 630 57.96 25.25 -22.45
N GLY A 631 57.09 26.25 -22.62
CA GLY A 631 57.48 27.66 -22.41
C GLY A 631 56.34 28.67 -22.52
N PRO A 632 56.36 29.77 -21.73
CA PRO A 632 55.39 30.85 -21.87
C PRO A 632 55.56 31.58 -23.20
N GLY A 633 54.47 31.74 -23.95
CA GLY A 633 54.39 32.64 -25.12
C GLY A 633 54.63 32.01 -26.50
N GLU A 634 54.87 30.70 -26.59
CA GLU A 634 55.00 30.03 -27.90
C GLU A 634 53.65 29.54 -28.48
N THR A 635 52.67 29.28 -27.60
CA THR A 635 51.30 28.90 -28.01
C THR A 635 50.36 30.11 -27.89
N GLN A 636 49.39 30.23 -28.79
CA GLN A 636 48.29 31.18 -28.64
C GLN A 636 47.53 30.90 -27.33
N HIS A 637 47.44 31.92 -26.48
CA HIS A 637 46.77 31.85 -25.19
C HIS A 637 45.24 31.90 -25.35
N TRP A 638 44.52 30.99 -24.69
CA TRP A 638 43.06 31.00 -24.64
C TRP A 638 42.61 31.59 -23.31
N ASP A 639 41.83 32.67 -23.38
CA ASP A 639 41.44 33.51 -22.26
C ASP A 639 39.92 33.67 -22.32
N SER A 640 39.24 33.37 -21.20
CA SER A 640 37.78 33.38 -21.04
C SER A 640 37.17 34.76 -21.33
N ASP A 641 37.93 35.82 -21.06
CA ASP A 641 37.44 37.20 -21.02
C ASP A 641 37.93 38.01 -22.23
N ASN A 642 39.10 37.66 -22.80
CA ASN A 642 39.80 38.53 -23.73
C ASN A 642 39.89 38.01 -25.18
N ASN A 643 39.40 36.80 -25.49
CA ASN A 643 39.38 36.31 -26.87
C ASN A 643 38.21 35.38 -27.22
N ASP A 644 38.01 35.17 -28.53
CA ASP A 644 36.91 34.39 -29.08
C ASP A 644 37.32 33.00 -29.58
N LEU A 645 38.47 32.46 -29.11
CA LEU A 645 38.94 31.12 -29.48
C LEU A 645 38.11 30.02 -28.82
N TRP A 646 37.93 30.11 -27.52
CA TRP A 646 37.15 29.15 -26.75
C TRP A 646 35.66 29.05 -27.17
N PRO A 647 34.89 30.14 -27.40
CA PRO A 647 33.49 29.99 -27.79
C PRO A 647 33.37 29.39 -29.20
N LYS A 648 34.34 29.66 -30.09
CA LYS A 648 34.40 29.02 -31.41
C LYS A 648 34.68 27.54 -31.30
N TYR A 649 35.63 27.13 -30.45
CA TYR A 649 35.91 25.72 -30.21
C TYR A 649 34.69 25.00 -29.61
N LEU A 650 34.06 25.57 -28.59
CA LEU A 650 32.89 24.96 -27.97
C LEU A 650 31.76 24.72 -28.99
N LEU A 651 31.49 25.68 -29.88
CA LEU A 651 30.42 25.54 -30.88
C LEU A 651 30.81 24.65 -32.07
N ASN A 652 32.06 24.73 -32.55
CA ASN A 652 32.44 24.07 -33.80
C ASN A 652 33.03 22.67 -33.62
N ASN A 653 33.59 22.39 -32.44
CA ASN A 653 34.34 21.15 -32.17
C ASN A 653 33.72 20.34 -31.05
N TYR A 654 33.32 20.99 -29.94
CA TYR A 654 32.72 20.31 -28.80
C TYR A 654 31.22 20.06 -28.97
N MET A 655 30.51 21.02 -29.55
CA MET A 655 29.05 20.99 -29.79
C MET A 655 28.70 21.19 -31.27
N PRO A 656 29.33 20.46 -32.21
CA PRO A 656 29.17 20.70 -33.64
C PRO A 656 27.74 20.43 -34.12
N ASP A 657 27.29 21.19 -35.11
CA ASP A 657 26.08 20.90 -35.89
C ASP A 657 26.31 19.64 -36.77
N GLY A 658 26.21 18.44 -36.17
CA GLY A 658 26.02 17.15 -36.86
C GLY A 658 27.07 16.06 -36.63
N ALA A 659 28.36 16.34 -36.82
CA ALA A 659 29.42 15.32 -36.78
C ALA A 659 30.10 15.28 -35.41
N ARG A 660 29.71 14.31 -34.57
CA ARG A 660 30.08 14.25 -33.14
C ARG A 660 31.46 13.64 -32.89
N ARG A 661 32.01 13.89 -31.70
CA ARG A 661 33.32 13.37 -31.23
C ARG A 661 33.22 12.40 -30.06
N ASP A 662 32.04 11.82 -29.87
CA ASP A 662 31.71 10.82 -28.85
C ASP A 662 31.37 9.44 -29.47
N GLU A 663 31.78 9.18 -30.70
CA GLU A 663 31.41 7.96 -31.44
C GLU A 663 32.24 6.71 -31.05
N GLN A 664 33.30 6.87 -30.23
CA GLN A 664 34.13 5.75 -29.80
C GLN A 664 33.53 5.03 -28.59
N PHE A 665 32.95 3.85 -28.83
CA PHE A 665 32.40 3.02 -27.75
C PHE A 665 33.49 2.42 -26.87
N ARG A 666 33.20 2.36 -25.57
CA ARG A 666 33.97 1.68 -24.53
C ARG A 666 33.14 0.55 -23.94
N ASN A 667 33.81 -0.54 -23.54
CA ASN A 667 33.14 -1.77 -23.16
C ASN A 667 32.96 -1.88 -21.65
N THR A 668 31.71 -2.03 -21.21
CA THR A 668 31.36 -2.40 -19.83
C THR A 668 30.88 -3.84 -19.79
N VAL A 669 31.37 -4.63 -18.82
CA VAL A 669 30.96 -6.02 -18.62
C VAL A 669 30.35 -6.15 -17.24
N ILE A 670 29.15 -6.74 -17.17
CA ILE A 670 28.47 -7.12 -15.92
C ILE A 670 28.31 -8.63 -15.92
N THR A 671 28.94 -9.31 -14.97
CA THR A 671 28.87 -10.76 -14.79
C THR A 671 28.02 -11.09 -13.56
N LEU A 672 26.94 -11.83 -13.76
CA LEU A 672 26.12 -12.40 -12.69
C LEU A 672 26.56 -13.83 -12.40
N THR A 673 26.89 -14.14 -11.15
CA THR A 673 27.21 -15.52 -10.73
C THR A 673 25.94 -16.30 -10.36
N ASN A 674 26.03 -17.62 -10.28
CA ASN A 674 24.95 -18.51 -9.81
C ASN A 674 23.60 -18.35 -10.52
N GLN A 675 23.61 -18.03 -11.82
CA GLN A 675 22.41 -17.95 -12.66
C GLN A 675 21.99 -19.35 -13.13
N GLU A 676 20.73 -19.73 -12.91
CA GLU A 676 20.21 -21.03 -13.35
C GLU A 676 19.90 -21.06 -14.86
N GLU A 677 19.58 -19.91 -15.44
CA GLU A 677 19.31 -19.73 -16.87
C GLU A 677 19.90 -18.41 -17.36
N GLU A 678 19.95 -18.27 -18.69
CA GLU A 678 20.35 -17.03 -19.34
C GLU A 678 19.38 -15.89 -18.95
N PRO A 679 19.85 -14.79 -18.34
CA PRO A 679 18.99 -13.68 -17.96
C PRO A 679 18.44 -12.95 -19.17
N VAL A 680 17.24 -12.39 -19.03
CA VAL A 680 16.60 -11.57 -20.08
C VAL A 680 16.92 -10.11 -19.82
N ILE A 681 17.44 -9.42 -20.82
CA ILE A 681 17.73 -7.99 -20.75
C ILE A 681 16.64 -7.19 -21.46
N GLU A 682 16.13 -6.18 -20.78
CA GLU A 682 15.20 -5.19 -21.33
C GLU A 682 15.84 -3.81 -21.27
N VAL A 683 16.14 -3.23 -22.42
CA VAL A 683 16.59 -1.83 -22.49
C VAL A 683 15.37 -0.93 -22.31
N ILE A 684 15.40 -0.07 -21.30
CA ILE A 684 14.32 0.86 -20.96
C ILE A 684 14.49 2.16 -21.74
N ASP A 685 15.70 2.71 -21.71
CA ASP A 685 16.04 3.96 -22.37
C ASP A 685 17.55 4.03 -22.58
N GLY A 686 17.99 4.91 -23.48
CA GLY A 686 19.41 5.15 -23.68
C GLY A 686 19.68 6.34 -24.57
N MET A 687 20.91 6.83 -24.51
CA MET A 687 21.36 7.97 -25.28
C MET A 687 21.18 7.72 -26.79
N TYR A 688 20.43 8.62 -27.42
CA TYR A 688 20.13 8.58 -28.84
C TYR A 688 20.72 9.81 -29.53
N ASP A 689 21.53 9.58 -30.55
CA ASP A 689 21.99 10.66 -31.42
C ASP A 689 21.00 10.85 -32.57
N SER A 690 20.17 11.88 -32.42
CA SER A 690 19.17 12.26 -33.42
C SER A 690 19.79 12.80 -34.71
N GLY A 691 21.02 13.33 -34.66
CA GLY A 691 21.73 13.85 -35.82
C GLY A 691 22.10 12.76 -36.83
N ASN A 692 22.65 11.65 -36.33
CA ASN A 692 23.07 10.51 -37.17
C ASN A 692 22.08 9.31 -37.11
N ASN A 693 20.95 9.46 -36.41
CA ASN A 693 19.85 8.49 -36.32
C ASN A 693 20.30 7.11 -35.78
N HIS A 694 21.08 7.10 -34.70
CA HIS A 694 21.58 5.87 -34.08
C HIS A 694 21.77 6.00 -32.57
N ASN A 695 21.83 4.85 -31.89
CA ASN A 695 22.06 4.77 -30.44
C ASN A 695 23.55 4.94 -30.13
N GLN A 696 23.86 5.65 -29.04
CA GLN A 696 25.23 5.74 -28.49
C GLN A 696 25.58 4.53 -27.60
N TYR A 697 24.92 3.40 -27.86
CA TYR A 697 25.11 2.13 -27.18
C TYR A 697 24.69 0.97 -28.09
N SER A 698 25.34 -0.16 -27.92
CA SER A 698 24.92 -1.45 -28.45
C SER A 698 23.88 -2.10 -27.55
N THR A 699 22.94 -2.86 -28.12
CA THR A 699 22.04 -3.69 -27.32
C THR A 699 22.88 -4.64 -26.43
N PRO A 700 22.66 -4.68 -25.11
CA PRO A 700 23.43 -5.53 -24.20
C PRO A 700 23.44 -6.99 -24.66
N LYS A 701 24.64 -7.57 -24.77
CA LYS A 701 24.82 -8.95 -25.23
C LYS A 701 25.06 -9.87 -24.05
N VAL A 702 24.20 -10.88 -23.90
CA VAL A 702 24.35 -11.91 -22.87
C VAL A 702 25.15 -13.10 -23.42
N THR A 703 26.14 -13.53 -22.65
CA THR A 703 26.83 -14.81 -22.84
C THR A 703 26.66 -15.61 -21.55
N TYR A 704 25.89 -16.70 -21.61
CA TYR A 704 25.61 -17.56 -20.45
C TYR A 704 26.37 -18.88 -20.54
N ASP A 705 27.11 -19.23 -19.49
CA ASP A 705 27.76 -20.54 -19.31
C ASP A 705 26.97 -21.39 -18.29
N PRO A 706 26.25 -22.44 -18.74
CA PRO A 706 25.48 -23.29 -17.85
C PRO A 706 26.34 -24.20 -16.95
N ALA A 707 27.63 -24.37 -17.24
CA ALA A 707 28.53 -25.18 -16.42
C ALA A 707 29.01 -24.42 -15.18
N THR A 708 29.35 -23.14 -15.35
CA THR A 708 29.75 -22.26 -14.24
C THR A 708 28.58 -21.50 -13.63
N LYS A 709 27.41 -21.48 -14.31
CA LYS A 709 26.24 -20.67 -13.95
C LYS A 709 26.55 -19.17 -13.96
N GLU A 710 27.41 -18.74 -14.88
CA GLU A 710 27.78 -17.32 -15.03
C GLU A 710 27.13 -16.73 -16.27
N ALA A 711 26.51 -15.56 -16.12
CA ALA A 711 25.98 -14.78 -17.23
C ALA A 711 26.75 -13.47 -17.37
N LYS A 712 27.45 -13.29 -18.49
CA LYS A 712 28.19 -12.07 -18.82
C LYS A 712 27.37 -11.20 -19.76
N ILE A 713 27.10 -9.97 -19.34
CA ILE A 713 26.37 -8.95 -20.07
C ILE A 713 27.39 -7.92 -20.53
N SER A 714 27.62 -7.83 -21.84
CA SER A 714 28.58 -6.90 -22.43
C SER A 714 27.86 -5.77 -23.14
N ILE A 715 28.28 -4.53 -22.87
CA ILE A 715 27.71 -3.31 -23.43
C ILE A 715 28.85 -2.45 -23.99
N ASP A 716 28.90 -2.32 -25.31
CA ASP A 716 29.69 -1.28 -25.98
C ASP A 716 28.85 0.01 -26.01
N SER A 717 29.34 1.09 -25.41
CA SER A 717 28.62 2.38 -25.35
C SER A 717 29.57 3.57 -25.21
N ASN A 718 29.09 4.77 -25.55
CA ASN A 718 29.69 6.04 -25.14
C ASN A 718 28.57 7.03 -24.80
N GLY A 719 27.99 6.86 -23.62
CA GLY A 719 26.78 7.55 -23.22
C GLY A 719 26.09 6.84 -22.06
N TRP A 720 24.84 7.22 -21.81
CA TRP A 720 24.00 6.56 -20.82
C TRP A 720 23.10 5.50 -21.45
N VAL A 721 22.87 4.39 -20.74
CA VAL A 721 21.91 3.36 -21.09
C VAL A 721 21.32 2.75 -19.83
N ASN A 722 20.00 2.68 -19.79
CA ASN A 722 19.23 2.18 -18.66
C ASN A 722 18.54 0.88 -19.09
N PHE A 723 18.76 -0.19 -18.33
CA PHE A 723 18.20 -1.50 -18.65
C PHE A 723 17.88 -2.30 -17.40
N VAL A 724 17.01 -3.28 -17.57
CA VAL A 724 16.60 -4.22 -16.54
C VAL A 724 17.16 -5.59 -16.88
N VAL A 725 17.83 -6.20 -15.92
CA VAL A 725 18.22 -7.61 -15.97
C VAL A 725 17.18 -8.41 -15.21
N HIS A 726 16.29 -9.09 -15.92
CA HIS A 726 15.25 -9.91 -15.32
C HIS A 726 15.83 -11.21 -14.78
N LYS A 727 15.67 -11.45 -13.47
CA LYS A 727 16.03 -12.71 -12.84
C LYS A 727 15.09 -13.80 -13.36
N VAL A 728 15.64 -14.88 -13.88
CA VAL A 728 14.83 -16.04 -14.27
C VAL A 728 14.58 -16.90 -13.04
N ILE A 729 13.49 -16.63 -12.34
CA ILE A 729 13.11 -17.37 -11.13
C ILE A 729 12.24 -18.56 -11.52
N LYS A 730 12.78 -19.77 -11.35
CA LYS A 730 11.98 -21.00 -11.48
C LYS A 730 11.07 -21.14 -10.27
N ALA A 731 9.79 -21.40 -10.53
CA ALA A 731 8.85 -21.73 -9.47
C ALA A 731 9.29 -23.01 -8.72
N ASP A 732 9.29 -22.95 -7.39
CA ASP A 732 9.48 -24.10 -6.53
C ASP A 732 8.26 -25.03 -6.62
N LYS A 733 8.45 -26.14 -7.31
CA LYS A 733 7.43 -27.18 -7.52
C LYS A 733 7.48 -28.29 -6.49
N GLN A 734 8.35 -28.25 -5.49
CA GLN A 734 8.59 -29.38 -4.60
C GLN A 734 7.32 -29.80 -3.85
N GLN A 735 6.54 -28.82 -3.36
CA GLN A 735 5.26 -29.08 -2.69
C GLN A 735 4.19 -29.63 -3.66
N LEU A 736 4.10 -29.06 -4.87
CA LEU A 736 3.19 -29.54 -5.92
C LEU A 736 3.50 -30.99 -6.31
N LEU A 737 4.77 -31.31 -6.54
CA LEU A 737 5.24 -32.65 -6.89
C LEU A 737 4.98 -33.67 -5.77
N SER A 738 5.21 -33.27 -4.52
CA SER A 738 4.89 -34.09 -3.34
C SER A 738 3.39 -34.40 -3.26
N LYS A 739 2.53 -33.39 -3.44
CA LYS A 739 1.07 -33.56 -3.43
C LYS A 739 0.54 -34.32 -4.64
N LEU A 740 1.15 -34.16 -5.81
CA LEU A 740 0.86 -34.98 -7.00
C LEU A 740 1.14 -36.45 -6.74
N LYS A 741 2.26 -36.77 -6.08
CA LYS A 741 2.60 -38.14 -5.70
C LYS A 741 1.57 -38.71 -4.72
N GLU A 742 1.18 -37.94 -3.71
CA GLU A 742 0.11 -38.32 -2.76
C GLU A 742 -1.21 -38.60 -3.50
N ALA A 743 -1.67 -37.64 -4.31
CA ALA A 743 -2.93 -37.71 -5.05
C ALA A 743 -2.98 -38.91 -6.00
N LYS A 744 -1.92 -39.16 -6.78
CA LYS A 744 -1.82 -40.31 -7.70
C LYS A 744 -1.80 -41.66 -6.97
N GLY A 745 -1.38 -41.69 -5.71
CA GLY A 745 -1.37 -42.88 -4.86
C GLY A 745 -2.74 -43.25 -4.27
N ILE A 746 -3.76 -42.40 -4.41
CA ILE A 746 -5.09 -42.64 -3.82
C ILE A 746 -5.85 -43.71 -4.62
N ASN A 747 -6.24 -44.79 -3.93
CA ASN A 747 -7.00 -45.88 -4.53
C ASN A 747 -8.46 -45.46 -4.82
N ALA A 748 -8.76 -45.27 -6.11
CA ALA A 748 -10.08 -44.89 -6.62
C ALA A 748 -11.24 -45.75 -6.09
N SER A 749 -11.00 -47.05 -5.87
CA SER A 749 -12.05 -48.01 -5.46
C SER A 749 -12.60 -47.77 -4.05
N LEU A 750 -12.01 -46.87 -3.26
CA LEU A 750 -12.43 -46.56 -1.89
C LEU A 750 -13.28 -45.28 -1.79
N TYR A 751 -13.51 -44.56 -2.89
CA TYR A 751 -14.15 -43.23 -2.89
C TYR A 751 -15.28 -43.12 -3.92
N THR A 752 -16.22 -42.20 -3.71
CA THR A 752 -17.34 -41.99 -4.64
C THR A 752 -16.84 -41.49 -5.99
N ALA A 753 -17.48 -41.95 -7.08
CA ALA A 753 -17.10 -41.60 -8.44
C ALA A 753 -17.08 -40.07 -8.67
N ASP A 754 -18.04 -39.34 -8.12
CA ASP A 754 -18.15 -37.89 -8.27
C ASP A 754 -16.96 -37.15 -7.62
N THR A 755 -16.60 -37.50 -6.38
CA THR A 755 -15.48 -36.83 -5.69
C THR A 755 -14.12 -37.29 -6.22
N TYR A 756 -14.02 -38.54 -6.69
CA TYR A 756 -12.78 -39.02 -7.31
C TYR A 756 -12.53 -38.39 -8.68
N LYS A 757 -13.59 -38.11 -9.45
CA LYS A 757 -13.47 -37.37 -10.72
C LYS A 757 -12.88 -35.97 -10.51
N VAL A 758 -13.32 -35.24 -9.47
CA VAL A 758 -12.75 -33.94 -9.11
C VAL A 758 -11.26 -34.05 -8.79
N LEU A 759 -10.83 -35.10 -8.09
CA LEU A 759 -9.41 -35.36 -7.85
C LEU A 759 -8.66 -35.71 -9.14
N ALA A 760 -9.23 -36.52 -10.02
CA ALA A 760 -8.60 -36.89 -11.29
C ALA A 760 -8.38 -35.67 -12.20
N ASP A 761 -9.37 -34.78 -12.30
CA ASP A 761 -9.27 -33.52 -13.05
C ASP A 761 -8.20 -32.60 -12.42
N ALA A 762 -8.18 -32.50 -11.08
CA ALA A 762 -7.17 -31.72 -10.36
C ALA A 762 -5.75 -32.27 -10.53
N ILE A 763 -5.58 -33.60 -10.55
CA ILE A 763 -4.29 -34.26 -10.85
C ILE A 763 -3.83 -33.88 -12.27
N GLN A 764 -4.73 -33.88 -13.25
CA GLN A 764 -4.37 -33.54 -14.63
C GLN A 764 -3.95 -32.07 -14.75
N SER A 765 -4.71 -31.14 -14.18
CA SER A 765 -4.34 -29.72 -14.17
C SER A 765 -3.03 -29.47 -13.42
N ALA A 766 -2.85 -30.08 -12.24
CA ALA A 766 -1.62 -29.98 -11.47
C ALA A 766 -0.42 -30.58 -12.22
N GLN A 767 -0.61 -31.66 -12.98
CA GLN A 767 0.44 -32.25 -13.81
C GLN A 767 0.85 -31.33 -14.96
N THR A 768 -0.12 -30.69 -15.62
CA THR A 768 0.18 -29.68 -16.67
C THR A 768 1.03 -28.54 -16.13
N VAL A 769 0.74 -28.05 -14.92
CA VAL A 769 1.54 -26.99 -14.28
C VAL A 769 2.91 -27.50 -13.83
N ALA A 770 3.00 -28.74 -13.33
CA ALA A 770 4.28 -29.36 -12.97
C ALA A 770 5.20 -29.53 -14.20
N ASP A 771 4.64 -29.95 -15.34
CA ASP A 771 5.38 -30.18 -16.59
C ASP A 771 5.67 -28.89 -17.37
N ASN A 772 4.98 -27.78 -17.08
CA ASN A 772 5.23 -26.49 -17.70
C ASN A 772 6.47 -25.83 -17.09
N GLU A 773 7.60 -25.85 -17.79
CA GLU A 773 8.85 -25.20 -17.37
C GLU A 773 8.70 -23.70 -17.13
N LYS A 774 7.71 -23.05 -17.75
CA LYS A 774 7.42 -21.62 -17.61
C LYS A 774 6.31 -21.28 -16.60
N ALA A 775 5.90 -22.24 -15.77
CA ALA A 775 4.91 -21.95 -14.74
C ALA A 775 5.48 -21.01 -13.68
N ASP A 776 4.78 -19.92 -13.39
CA ASP A 776 5.14 -19.02 -12.29
C ASP A 776 4.73 -19.60 -10.91
N GLN A 777 5.25 -19.03 -9.82
CA GLN A 777 4.99 -19.53 -8.47
C GLN A 777 3.50 -19.46 -8.12
N GLN A 778 2.77 -18.46 -8.59
CA GLN A 778 1.35 -18.31 -8.31
C GLN A 778 0.53 -19.45 -8.95
N GLN A 779 0.87 -19.87 -10.17
CA GLN A 779 0.27 -21.01 -10.86
C GLN A 779 0.57 -22.32 -10.13
N VAL A 780 1.81 -22.50 -9.65
CA VAL A 780 2.24 -23.66 -8.87
C VAL A 780 1.50 -23.73 -7.53
N ASP A 781 1.41 -22.61 -6.81
CA ASP A 781 0.72 -22.50 -5.52
C ASP A 781 -0.79 -22.72 -5.67
N ALA A 782 -1.41 -22.11 -6.69
CA ALA A 782 -2.82 -22.29 -6.99
C ALA A 782 -3.14 -23.74 -7.35
N SER A 783 -2.29 -24.39 -8.16
CA SER A 783 -2.43 -25.81 -8.49
C SER A 783 -2.23 -26.71 -7.28
N THR A 784 -1.27 -26.38 -6.41
CA THR A 784 -1.04 -27.09 -5.15
C THR A 784 -2.26 -26.98 -4.24
N ALA A 785 -2.79 -25.78 -4.05
CA ALA A 785 -3.99 -25.54 -3.24
C ALA A 785 -5.23 -26.26 -3.81
N ALA A 786 -5.41 -26.23 -5.13
CA ALA A 786 -6.51 -26.94 -5.80
C ALA A 786 -6.40 -28.46 -5.61
N LEU A 787 -5.19 -29.01 -5.74
CA LEU A 787 -4.93 -30.43 -5.53
C LEU A 787 -5.14 -30.84 -4.07
N VAL A 788 -4.64 -30.05 -3.12
CA VAL A 788 -4.89 -30.24 -1.67
C VAL A 788 -6.39 -30.23 -1.36
N LYS A 789 -7.14 -29.27 -1.92
CA LYS A 789 -8.59 -29.17 -1.76
C LYS A 789 -9.31 -30.39 -2.35
N ALA A 790 -8.89 -30.89 -3.50
CA ALA A 790 -9.48 -32.06 -4.14
C ALA A 790 -9.23 -33.34 -3.32
N ILE A 791 -8.03 -33.51 -2.75
CA ILE A 791 -7.72 -34.60 -1.81
C ILE A 791 -8.63 -34.51 -0.57
N ALA A 792 -8.75 -33.33 0.04
CA ALA A 792 -9.60 -33.12 1.21
C ALA A 792 -11.11 -33.31 0.91
N GLY A 793 -11.53 -33.06 -0.33
CA GLY A 793 -12.91 -33.20 -0.79
C GLY A 793 -13.36 -34.63 -1.10
N LEU A 794 -12.45 -35.62 -1.02
CA LEU A 794 -12.77 -37.03 -1.26
C LEU A 794 -13.77 -37.58 -0.25
N LYS A 795 -14.85 -38.18 -0.74
CA LYS A 795 -15.84 -38.90 0.07
C LYS A 795 -15.66 -40.39 -0.10
N LYS A 796 -15.32 -41.10 0.98
CA LYS A 796 -15.18 -42.56 0.97
C LYS A 796 -16.49 -43.22 0.54
N LEU A 797 -16.40 -44.34 -0.18
CA LEU A 797 -17.56 -45.19 -0.40
C LEU A 797 -18.04 -45.69 0.98
N PRO A 798 -19.35 -45.58 1.28
CA PRO A 798 -19.90 -46.09 2.52
C PRO A 798 -19.65 -47.59 2.63
N ALA A 799 -19.33 -48.06 3.83
CA ALA A 799 -19.22 -49.50 4.09
C ALA A 799 -20.57 -50.17 3.77
N GLN A 800 -20.56 -51.42 3.32
CA GLN A 800 -21.80 -52.14 2.95
C GLN A 800 -22.85 -52.11 4.08
N ALA A 801 -22.42 -52.09 5.35
CA ALA A 801 -23.29 -51.94 6.51
C ALA A 801 -24.03 -50.58 6.57
N GLU A 802 -23.41 -49.48 6.15
CA GLU A 802 -24.05 -48.16 6.09
C GLU A 802 -25.02 -48.03 4.90
N LEU A 803 -24.69 -48.66 3.77
CA LEU A 803 -25.61 -48.78 2.63
C LEU A 803 -26.85 -49.61 3.00
N ASP A 804 -26.65 -50.71 3.72
CA ASP A 804 -27.75 -51.56 4.18
C ASP A 804 -28.63 -50.86 5.23
N ALA A 805 -28.03 -50.05 6.13
CA ALA A 805 -28.78 -49.22 7.06
C ALA A 805 -29.62 -48.15 6.34
N ARG A 806 -29.04 -47.44 5.37
CA ARG A 806 -29.77 -46.44 4.56
C ARG A 806 -30.89 -47.05 3.73
N ALA A 807 -30.72 -48.29 3.24
CA ALA A 807 -31.77 -48.98 2.49
C ALA A 807 -32.93 -49.45 3.39
N ALA A 808 -32.66 -49.80 4.65
CA ALA A 808 -33.67 -50.23 5.61
C ALA A 808 -34.49 -49.06 6.21
N GLU A 809 -33.87 -47.88 6.38
CA GLU A 809 -34.45 -46.68 7.02
C GLU A 809 -35.83 -46.25 6.45
N PRO A 810 -36.05 -46.15 5.12
CA PRO A 810 -37.34 -45.72 4.58
C PRO A 810 -38.45 -46.73 4.87
N VAL A 811 -38.11 -48.03 4.90
CA VAL A 811 -39.07 -49.10 5.21
C VAL A 811 -39.47 -49.05 6.68
N ILE A 812 -38.51 -48.81 7.59
CA ILE A 812 -38.79 -48.60 9.03
C ILE A 812 -39.77 -47.44 9.22
N ASN A 813 -39.53 -46.32 8.54
CA ASN A 813 -40.38 -45.13 8.63
C ASN A 813 -41.78 -45.34 8.05
N GLN A 814 -41.91 -46.06 6.93
CA GLN A 814 -43.22 -46.45 6.38
C GLN A 814 -44.01 -47.33 7.35
N ILE A 815 -43.34 -48.29 8.00
CA ILE A 815 -43.98 -49.15 9.02
C ILE A 815 -44.39 -48.33 10.25
N ASN A 816 -43.55 -47.42 10.74
CA ASN A 816 -43.89 -46.51 11.86
C ASN A 816 -45.05 -45.56 11.52
N GLY A 817 -45.19 -45.19 10.24
CA GLY A 817 -46.29 -44.38 9.73
C GLY A 817 -47.66 -45.08 9.79
N ILE A 818 -47.69 -46.40 9.95
CA ILE A 818 -48.93 -47.16 10.16
C ILE A 818 -49.41 -46.92 11.60
N LYS A 819 -50.16 -45.84 11.79
CA LYS A 819 -50.77 -45.46 13.07
C LYS A 819 -51.98 -46.36 13.38
N THR A 820 -53.18 -45.77 13.47
CA THR A 820 -54.40 -46.55 13.71
C THR A 820 -54.85 -47.22 12.42
N VAL A 821 -54.95 -48.55 12.44
CA VAL A 821 -55.40 -49.33 11.27
C VAL A 821 -56.91 -49.20 11.09
N THR A 822 -57.32 -48.68 9.94
CA THR A 822 -58.70 -48.59 9.47
C THR A 822 -58.85 -49.31 8.14
N LEU A 823 -60.08 -49.41 7.60
CA LEU A 823 -60.29 -50.01 6.27
C LEU A 823 -59.56 -49.26 5.14
N ASN A 824 -59.27 -47.96 5.30
CA ASN A 824 -58.55 -47.17 4.32
C ASN A 824 -57.03 -47.34 4.40
N SER A 825 -56.52 -48.00 5.45
CA SER A 825 -55.08 -48.24 5.63
C SER A 825 -54.50 -49.30 4.69
N GLU A 826 -55.33 -49.91 3.82
CA GLU A 826 -54.93 -51.02 2.95
C GLU A 826 -53.79 -50.68 1.99
N ALA A 827 -53.83 -49.51 1.36
CA ALA A 827 -52.77 -49.07 0.44
C ALA A 827 -51.43 -48.92 1.18
N LEU A 828 -51.43 -48.18 2.29
CA LEU A 828 -50.23 -47.93 3.11
C LEU A 828 -49.60 -49.22 3.65
N ILE A 829 -50.42 -50.16 4.13
CA ILE A 829 -49.94 -51.45 4.65
C ILE A 829 -49.34 -52.29 3.52
N LYS A 830 -49.96 -52.33 2.33
CA LYS A 830 -49.42 -53.04 1.16
C LYS A 830 -48.13 -52.42 0.64
N GLU A 831 -48.03 -51.10 0.64
CA GLU A 831 -46.80 -50.40 0.26
C GLU A 831 -45.65 -50.73 1.20
N ALA A 832 -45.87 -50.63 2.52
CA ALA A 832 -44.86 -50.99 3.51
C ALA A 832 -44.43 -52.46 3.39
N ARG A 833 -45.37 -53.38 3.14
CA ARG A 833 -45.09 -54.80 2.86
C ARG A 833 -44.25 -55.00 1.61
N ASN A 834 -44.62 -54.36 0.51
CA ASN A 834 -43.90 -54.47 -0.75
C ASN A 834 -42.50 -53.89 -0.64
N ALA A 835 -42.34 -52.76 0.05
CA ALA A 835 -41.05 -52.14 0.32
C ALA A 835 -40.16 -53.05 1.19
N TYR A 836 -40.71 -53.61 2.28
CA TYR A 836 -39.99 -54.58 3.11
C TYR A 836 -39.55 -55.82 2.33
N ASN A 837 -40.42 -56.36 1.46
CA ASN A 837 -40.08 -57.57 0.69
C ASN A 837 -38.91 -57.37 -0.28
N LYS A 838 -38.72 -56.15 -0.79
CA LYS A 838 -37.61 -55.79 -1.70
C LYS A 838 -36.25 -55.69 -1.00
N LEU A 839 -36.21 -55.55 0.32
CA LEU A 839 -34.96 -55.50 1.08
C LEU A 839 -34.20 -56.83 1.02
N THR A 840 -32.87 -56.75 1.03
CA THR A 840 -31.99 -57.92 1.16
C THR A 840 -32.10 -58.54 2.56
N PRO A 841 -31.63 -59.79 2.79
CA PRO A 841 -31.65 -60.40 4.12
C PRO A 841 -30.94 -59.56 5.19
N ALA A 842 -29.78 -58.97 4.86
CA ALA A 842 -29.03 -58.10 5.77
C ALA A 842 -29.83 -56.82 6.13
N GLN A 843 -30.45 -56.18 5.14
CA GLN A 843 -31.29 -55.00 5.33
C GLN A 843 -32.58 -55.29 6.11
N LYS A 844 -33.22 -56.43 5.86
CA LYS A 844 -34.41 -56.89 6.61
C LYS A 844 -34.10 -57.04 8.10
N ASN A 845 -32.92 -57.56 8.44
CA ASN A 845 -32.49 -57.69 9.84
C ASN A 845 -32.36 -56.34 10.57
N LEU A 846 -32.22 -55.23 9.83
CA LEU A 846 -32.17 -53.88 10.39
C LEU A 846 -33.57 -53.29 10.64
N VAL A 847 -34.62 -53.81 10.00
CA VAL A 847 -36.01 -53.35 10.20
C VAL A 847 -36.60 -53.97 11.48
N LYS A 848 -36.27 -53.38 12.63
CA LYS A 848 -36.65 -53.92 13.95
C LYS A 848 -38.14 -53.85 14.27
N ASN A 849 -38.92 -53.04 13.55
CA ASN A 849 -40.35 -52.82 13.77
C ASN A 849 -41.27 -53.69 12.89
N TYR A 850 -40.75 -54.73 12.24
CA TYR A 850 -41.51 -55.61 11.33
C TYR A 850 -42.79 -56.21 11.94
N SER A 851 -42.80 -56.48 13.25
CA SER A 851 -43.97 -56.98 13.99
C SER A 851 -45.17 -56.02 13.96
N VAL A 852 -44.94 -54.71 13.81
CA VAL A 852 -46.01 -53.71 13.67
C VAL A 852 -46.75 -53.89 12.35
N LEU A 853 -46.01 -54.17 11.26
CA LEU A 853 -46.61 -54.40 9.94
C LEU A 853 -47.49 -55.65 9.92
N THR A 854 -47.02 -56.77 10.49
CA THR A 854 -47.81 -58.02 10.54
C THR A 854 -49.05 -57.89 11.43
N ALA A 855 -48.93 -57.16 12.54
CA ALA A 855 -50.08 -56.81 13.39
C ALA A 855 -51.09 -55.94 12.62
N ALA A 856 -50.62 -54.98 11.83
CA ALA A 856 -51.47 -54.11 11.04
C ALA A 856 -52.23 -54.86 9.93
N GLU A 857 -51.55 -55.77 9.21
CA GLU A 857 -52.17 -56.65 8.22
C GLU A 857 -53.27 -57.52 8.84
N THR A 858 -52.98 -58.11 10.00
CA THR A 858 -53.95 -58.91 10.75
C THR A 858 -55.16 -58.07 11.15
N ARG A 859 -54.93 -56.86 11.66
CA ARG A 859 -56.01 -55.95 12.06
C ARG A 859 -56.87 -55.49 10.88
N LEU A 860 -56.26 -55.20 9.74
CA LEU A 860 -56.99 -54.83 8.52
C LEU A 860 -57.88 -55.98 8.06
N ALA A 861 -57.37 -57.21 8.02
CA ALA A 861 -58.15 -58.39 7.64
C ALA A 861 -59.36 -58.61 8.58
N GLN A 862 -59.19 -58.37 9.88
CA GLN A 862 -60.29 -58.39 10.84
C GLN A 862 -61.35 -57.33 10.52
N LEU A 863 -60.95 -56.09 10.29
CA LEU A 863 -61.87 -54.99 9.96
C LEU A 863 -62.63 -55.24 8.65
N GLN A 864 -61.93 -55.72 7.62
CA GLN A 864 -62.52 -56.06 6.33
C GLN A 864 -63.61 -57.13 6.51
N PHE A 865 -63.34 -58.20 7.27
CA PHE A 865 -64.34 -59.23 7.53
C PHE A 865 -65.51 -58.72 8.38
N GLN A 866 -65.27 -57.86 9.38
CA GLN A 866 -66.32 -57.23 10.19
C GLN A 866 -67.27 -56.36 9.36
N SER A 867 -66.79 -55.78 8.27
CA SER A 867 -67.59 -54.96 7.36
C SER A 867 -68.54 -55.78 6.47
N VAL A 868 -68.33 -57.09 6.34
CA VAL A 868 -69.13 -57.97 5.48
C VAL A 868 -70.59 -57.93 5.87
N ARG A 869 -71.45 -57.69 4.88
CA ARG A 869 -72.90 -57.55 5.05
C ARG A 869 -73.63 -58.68 4.32
N LEU A 870 -74.26 -59.58 5.08
CA LEU A 870 -75.10 -60.62 4.48
C LEU A 870 -76.37 -60.04 3.84
N THR A 871 -77.03 -60.84 3.02
CA THR A 871 -78.45 -60.65 2.65
C THR A 871 -79.26 -61.66 3.43
N LEU A 872 -80.44 -61.31 3.95
CA LEU A 872 -81.27 -62.27 4.69
C LEU A 872 -82.72 -62.20 4.21
N LYS A 873 -83.26 -63.34 3.78
CA LYS A 873 -84.66 -63.51 3.37
C LYS A 873 -85.34 -64.50 4.30
N ALA A 874 -86.58 -64.18 4.69
CA ALA A 874 -87.44 -65.07 5.48
C ALA A 874 -88.80 -65.20 4.80
N VAL A 875 -89.17 -66.45 4.48
CA VAL A 875 -90.44 -66.77 3.82
C VAL A 875 -91.25 -67.74 4.67
N PRO A 876 -92.58 -67.62 4.71
CA PRO A 876 -93.41 -68.64 5.34
C PRO A 876 -93.25 -69.94 4.55
N TYR A 877 -93.01 -71.03 5.26
CA TYR A 877 -92.77 -72.34 4.66
C TYR A 877 -93.72 -73.34 5.31
N GLN A 878 -94.56 -73.98 4.49
CA GLN A 878 -95.66 -74.81 4.99
C GLN A 878 -96.58 -73.99 5.94
N SER A 879 -97.40 -74.63 6.78
CA SER A 879 -98.35 -73.92 7.65
C SER A 879 -97.75 -73.40 8.97
N LYS A 880 -96.60 -73.93 9.41
CA LYS A 880 -96.03 -73.72 10.76
C LYS A 880 -94.52 -73.50 10.83
N ASN A 881 -93.86 -73.24 9.70
CA ASN A 881 -92.41 -73.04 9.66
C ASN A 881 -92.03 -71.74 8.93
N ILE A 882 -90.83 -71.23 9.17
CA ILE A 882 -90.25 -70.11 8.43
C ILE A 882 -88.90 -70.57 7.87
N LYS A 883 -88.72 -70.43 6.54
CA LYS A 883 -87.44 -70.72 5.88
C LYS A 883 -86.64 -69.43 5.73
N LEU A 884 -85.43 -69.44 6.28
CA LEU A 884 -84.41 -68.42 6.11
C LEU A 884 -83.48 -68.80 4.96
N SER A 885 -83.03 -67.83 4.19
CA SER A 885 -81.92 -67.97 3.25
C SER A 885 -81.10 -66.69 3.14
N TRP A 886 -79.80 -66.85 2.93
CA TRP A 886 -78.85 -65.76 2.72
C TRP A 886 -77.91 -66.08 1.54
N LYS A 887 -77.13 -65.10 1.10
CA LYS A 887 -76.03 -65.33 0.15
C LYS A 887 -74.78 -65.82 0.88
N LYS A 888 -73.98 -66.65 0.20
CA LYS A 888 -72.69 -67.16 0.70
C LYS A 888 -71.73 -65.98 0.95
N ALA A 889 -71.16 -65.89 2.15
CA ALA A 889 -69.97 -65.07 2.41
C ALA A 889 -68.73 -65.92 2.08
N ALA A 890 -67.96 -65.49 1.07
CA ALA A 890 -66.90 -66.28 0.46
C ALA A 890 -65.83 -66.71 1.48
N ASP A 891 -65.38 -65.78 2.33
CA ASP A 891 -64.29 -66.03 3.29
C ASP A 891 -64.77 -66.38 4.70
N ALA A 892 -66.06 -66.68 4.86
CA ALA A 892 -66.59 -67.06 6.17
C ALA A 892 -66.23 -68.52 6.50
N ASP A 893 -65.90 -68.77 7.76
CA ASP A 893 -65.75 -70.12 8.31
C ASP A 893 -67.09 -70.71 8.76
N GLY A 894 -68.14 -69.89 8.84
CA GLY A 894 -69.48 -70.34 9.16
C GLY A 894 -70.50 -69.23 9.41
N TYR A 895 -71.70 -69.61 9.85
CA TYR A 895 -72.80 -68.69 10.17
C TYR A 895 -73.42 -68.97 11.53
N VAL A 896 -73.82 -67.91 12.22
CA VAL A 896 -74.62 -67.96 13.44
C VAL A 896 -76.02 -67.45 13.14
N ILE A 897 -77.02 -68.28 13.47
CA ILE A 897 -78.44 -67.96 13.29
C ILE A 897 -79.07 -67.80 14.66
N GLN A 898 -79.76 -66.69 14.85
CA GLN A 898 -80.48 -66.39 16.08
C GLN A 898 -81.95 -66.09 15.78
N VAL A 899 -82.81 -66.35 16.75
CA VAL A 899 -84.24 -66.01 16.69
C VAL A 899 -84.65 -65.23 17.94
N LYS A 900 -85.65 -64.37 17.78
CA LYS A 900 -86.32 -63.66 18.87
C LYS A 900 -87.83 -63.67 18.63
N ASN A 901 -88.59 -64.08 19.64
CA ASN A 901 -90.06 -64.09 19.63
C ASN A 901 -90.57 -63.52 20.95
N LYS A 902 -90.60 -62.18 21.07
CA LYS A 902 -90.71 -61.44 22.36
C LYS A 902 -89.56 -61.81 23.34
N GLY A 903 -89.24 -60.99 24.35
CA GLY A 903 -88.09 -61.26 25.26
C GLY A 903 -86.70 -60.93 24.66
N LYS A 904 -85.73 -61.85 24.75
CA LYS A 904 -84.30 -61.72 24.30
C LYS A 904 -84.00 -62.51 23.00
N TRP A 905 -82.81 -62.34 22.39
CA TRP A 905 -82.33 -63.16 21.24
C TRP A 905 -81.76 -64.51 21.73
N SER A 906 -81.99 -65.59 21.00
CA SER A 906 -81.39 -66.91 21.26
C SER A 906 -80.75 -67.50 20.01
N THR A 907 -79.56 -68.08 20.14
CA THR A 907 -78.89 -68.79 19.04
C THR A 907 -79.61 -70.11 18.79
N VAL A 908 -80.05 -70.33 17.54
CA VAL A 908 -80.77 -71.54 17.14
C VAL A 908 -79.89 -72.49 16.35
N LYS A 909 -78.85 -71.99 15.69
CA LYS A 909 -77.87 -72.83 14.99
C LYS A 909 -76.56 -72.09 14.75
N ASN A 910 -75.46 -72.78 15.00
CA ASN A 910 -74.15 -72.47 14.45
C ASN A 910 -73.89 -73.44 13.30
N ILE A 911 -73.56 -72.90 12.14
CA ILE A 911 -73.24 -73.65 10.92
C ILE A 911 -71.74 -73.51 10.71
N LYS A 912 -71.03 -74.65 10.69
CA LYS A 912 -69.63 -74.71 10.27
C LYS A 912 -69.57 -74.78 8.73
N GLY A 913 -68.61 -74.09 8.14
CA GLY A 913 -68.46 -73.93 6.70
C GLY A 913 -69.44 -72.92 6.10
N ASN A 914 -69.06 -72.34 4.96
CA ASN A 914 -69.82 -71.30 4.28
C ASN A 914 -70.84 -71.82 3.24
N ALA A 915 -70.84 -73.12 2.93
CA ALA A 915 -71.67 -73.69 1.87
C ALA A 915 -73.18 -73.72 2.21
N THR A 916 -73.53 -73.94 3.49
CA THR A 916 -74.94 -73.98 3.90
C THR A 916 -75.48 -72.57 4.13
N VAL A 917 -76.38 -72.13 3.23
CA VAL A 917 -76.90 -70.76 3.21
C VAL A 917 -78.42 -70.65 3.42
N SER A 918 -79.04 -71.68 4.00
CA SER A 918 -80.45 -71.67 4.35
C SER A 918 -80.73 -72.45 5.62
N TYR A 919 -81.81 -72.08 6.33
CA TYR A 919 -82.22 -72.74 7.57
C TYR A 919 -83.73 -72.69 7.74
N ILE A 920 -84.36 -73.81 8.12
CA ILE A 920 -85.80 -73.89 8.35
C ILE A 920 -86.06 -73.87 9.86
N TYR A 921 -86.67 -72.80 10.35
CA TYR A 921 -87.11 -72.69 11.73
C TYR A 921 -88.52 -73.29 11.88
N LYS A 922 -88.63 -74.34 12.69
CA LYS A 922 -89.84 -75.18 12.80
C LYS A 922 -90.70 -74.91 14.05
N LYS A 923 -90.20 -74.18 15.05
CA LYS A 923 -90.93 -73.88 16.30
C LYS A 923 -91.77 -72.58 16.16
N THR A 924 -92.72 -72.51 15.21
CA THR A 924 -93.57 -71.32 15.03
C THR A 924 -95.06 -71.52 15.28
N THR A 925 -95.65 -70.61 16.06
CA THR A 925 -97.08 -70.52 16.34
C THR A 925 -97.79 -69.76 15.20
N PRO A 926 -98.81 -70.33 14.54
CA PRO A 926 -99.53 -69.66 13.45
C PRO A 926 -100.12 -68.30 13.85
N GLY A 927 -99.67 -67.23 13.20
CA GLY A 927 -100.04 -65.84 13.48
C GLY A 927 -98.98 -65.02 14.22
N SER A 928 -98.00 -65.65 14.87
CA SER A 928 -96.94 -64.95 15.62
C SER A 928 -95.84 -64.38 14.71
N LYS A 929 -95.21 -63.28 15.13
CA LYS A 929 -94.06 -62.65 14.44
C LYS A 929 -92.75 -63.07 15.10
N TYR A 930 -91.80 -63.53 14.29
CA TYR A 930 -90.44 -63.92 14.72
C TYR A 930 -89.42 -62.99 14.06
N GLN A 931 -88.43 -62.53 14.81
CA GLN A 931 -87.25 -61.86 14.27
C GLN A 931 -86.12 -62.87 14.18
N PHE A 932 -85.39 -62.88 13.07
CA PHE A 932 -84.22 -63.74 12.87
C PHE A 932 -82.99 -62.87 12.63
N SER A 933 -81.84 -63.28 13.14
CA SER A 933 -80.54 -62.67 12.87
C SER A 933 -79.63 -63.71 12.23
N VAL A 934 -78.90 -63.34 11.18
CA VAL A 934 -77.81 -64.16 10.64
C VAL A 934 -76.57 -63.30 10.52
N LYS A 935 -75.45 -63.83 11.01
CA LYS A 935 -74.11 -63.26 10.87
C LYS A 935 -73.13 -64.35 10.45
N ALA A 936 -72.14 -64.00 9.64
CA ALA A 936 -71.02 -64.87 9.31
C ALA A 936 -69.92 -64.71 10.36
N TYR A 937 -69.05 -65.71 10.49
CA TYR A 937 -67.85 -65.64 11.32
C TYR A 937 -66.63 -66.17 10.57
N LYS A 938 -65.44 -65.68 10.90
CA LYS A 938 -64.12 -66.13 10.42
C LYS A 938 -63.11 -66.08 11.58
N VAL A 939 -62.20 -67.03 11.67
CA VAL A 939 -61.09 -67.02 12.62
C VAL A 939 -59.88 -66.37 11.95
N ILE A 940 -59.42 -65.25 12.49
CA ILE A 940 -58.23 -64.53 12.02
C ILE A 940 -57.31 -64.37 13.24
N ASP A 941 -56.10 -64.91 13.14
CA ASP A 941 -55.12 -64.93 14.24
C ASP A 941 -55.74 -65.47 15.55
N HIS A 942 -56.24 -66.71 15.48
CA HIS A 942 -56.89 -67.44 16.57
C HIS A 942 -58.14 -66.77 17.19
N LYS A 943 -58.56 -65.59 16.72
CA LYS A 943 -59.75 -64.85 17.21
C LYS A 943 -60.92 -64.98 16.25
N THR A 944 -62.10 -65.27 16.78
CA THR A 944 -63.33 -65.32 15.98
C THR A 944 -63.87 -63.91 15.73
N VAL A 945 -63.88 -63.50 14.46
CA VAL A 945 -64.38 -62.24 13.96
C VAL A 945 -65.74 -62.46 13.33
N TYR A 946 -66.73 -61.63 13.67
CA TYR A 946 -68.08 -61.71 13.10
C TYR A 946 -68.32 -60.61 12.08
N SER A 947 -69.06 -60.94 11.02
CA SER A 947 -69.60 -59.97 10.07
C SER A 947 -70.70 -59.11 10.70
N GLN A 948 -71.16 -58.09 9.98
CA GLN A 948 -72.36 -57.34 10.39
C GLN A 948 -73.58 -58.27 10.53
N ASN A 949 -74.33 -58.08 11.60
CA ASN A 949 -75.56 -58.83 11.86
C ASN A 949 -76.67 -58.38 10.90
N ARG A 950 -77.38 -59.33 10.29
CA ARG A 950 -78.57 -59.04 9.49
C ARG A 950 -79.81 -59.59 10.14
N THR A 951 -80.79 -58.73 10.41
CA THR A 951 -82.06 -59.12 11.01
C THR A 951 -83.22 -59.05 10.04
N ILE A 952 -84.21 -59.94 10.19
CA ILE A 952 -85.47 -59.87 9.44
C ILE A 952 -86.64 -60.34 10.31
N THR A 953 -87.77 -59.65 10.22
CA THR A 953 -89.01 -60.05 10.92
C THR A 953 -89.94 -60.77 9.96
N LYS A 954 -90.49 -61.92 10.37
CA LYS A 954 -91.48 -62.66 9.58
C LYS A 954 -92.61 -63.22 10.43
N LYS A 955 -93.84 -63.06 9.93
CA LYS A 955 -95.04 -63.66 10.52
C LYS A 955 -95.23 -65.09 10.04
N ALA A 956 -95.53 -66.01 10.95
CA ALA A 956 -95.85 -67.40 10.63
C ALA A 956 -97.28 -67.49 10.06
N VAL A 957 -97.40 -67.70 8.75
CA VAL A 957 -98.66 -67.87 8.02
C VAL A 957 -98.52 -68.97 6.97
N PRO A 958 -99.60 -69.54 6.42
CA PRO A 958 -99.49 -70.49 5.32
C PRO A 958 -98.74 -69.92 4.12
N ALA A 959 -97.94 -70.75 3.46
CA ALA A 959 -97.29 -70.38 2.21
C ALA A 959 -98.32 -70.05 1.11
N ALA A 960 -97.97 -69.12 0.20
CA ALA A 960 -98.80 -68.80 -0.95
C ALA A 960 -98.96 -70.04 -1.86
N PRO A 961 -100.17 -70.39 -2.31
CA PRO A 961 -100.36 -71.46 -3.28
C PRO A 961 -99.68 -71.12 -4.61
N VAL A 962 -99.14 -72.14 -5.28
CA VAL A 962 -98.65 -72.01 -6.66
C VAL A 962 -99.78 -72.45 -7.60
N ALA A 963 -100.31 -71.50 -8.37
CA ALA A 963 -101.50 -71.70 -9.18
C ALA A 963 -101.20 -71.56 -10.68
N LYS A 964 -102.00 -72.23 -11.51
CA LYS A 964 -101.92 -72.25 -12.98
C LYS A 964 -103.32 -72.22 -13.60
N SER A 965 -103.43 -71.75 -14.84
CA SER A 965 -104.69 -71.73 -15.62
C SER A 965 -104.66 -72.68 -16.81
N LYS A 966 -105.80 -73.33 -17.13
CA LYS A 966 -106.10 -73.86 -18.49
C LYS A 966 -107.28 -73.08 -19.07
N VAL A 967 -107.23 -72.76 -20.36
CA VAL A 967 -108.30 -72.06 -21.11
C VAL A 967 -108.92 -73.03 -22.11
N LEU A 968 -110.23 -72.91 -22.32
CA LEU A 968 -111.02 -73.60 -23.35
C LEU A 968 -111.96 -72.57 -24.01
N ARG A 969 -112.62 -72.95 -25.11
CA ARG A 969 -113.77 -72.19 -25.66
C ARG A 969 -114.80 -71.99 -24.54
N GLY A 970 -115.11 -70.74 -24.21
CA GLY A 970 -116.09 -70.37 -23.19
C GLY A 970 -115.78 -70.78 -21.73
N SER A 971 -114.55 -71.16 -21.36
CA SER A 971 -114.22 -71.33 -19.92
C SER A 971 -112.74 -71.21 -19.56
N VAL A 972 -112.45 -70.75 -18.34
CA VAL A 972 -111.12 -70.68 -17.73
C VAL A 972 -111.10 -71.49 -16.43
N THR A 973 -110.15 -72.41 -16.27
CA THR A 973 -109.97 -73.18 -15.02
C THR A 973 -108.66 -72.81 -14.35
N ILE A 974 -108.71 -72.41 -13.08
CA ILE A 974 -107.55 -72.15 -12.22
C ILE A 974 -107.34 -73.34 -11.27
N SER A 975 -106.11 -73.84 -11.15
CA SER A 975 -105.76 -74.97 -10.28
C SER A 975 -104.43 -74.74 -9.55
N TRP A 976 -104.21 -75.37 -8.39
CA TRP A 976 -103.01 -75.13 -7.57
C TRP A 976 -102.48 -76.38 -6.85
N LYS A 977 -101.19 -76.40 -6.55
CA LYS A 977 -100.60 -77.43 -5.66
C LYS A 977 -101.13 -77.25 -4.23
N LYS A 978 -101.47 -78.35 -3.55
CA LYS A 978 -101.98 -78.36 -2.16
C LYS A 978 -100.99 -77.66 -1.22
N VAL A 979 -101.45 -76.66 -0.46
CA VAL A 979 -100.64 -76.03 0.60
C VAL A 979 -100.75 -76.87 1.86
N SER A 980 -99.65 -77.52 2.25
CA SER A 980 -99.65 -78.43 3.41
C SER A 980 -100.12 -77.73 4.68
N GLY A 981 -101.14 -78.31 5.32
CA GLY A 981 -101.75 -77.81 6.56
C GLY A 981 -102.79 -76.70 6.40
N ALA A 982 -103.08 -76.20 5.18
CA ALA A 982 -104.13 -75.21 4.94
C ALA A 982 -105.54 -75.77 5.27
N SER A 983 -106.40 -74.93 5.85
CA SER A 983 -107.82 -75.24 6.13
C SER A 983 -108.72 -74.99 4.93
N GLY A 984 -108.30 -74.14 3.98
CA GLY A 984 -109.02 -73.88 2.74
C GLY A 984 -108.31 -72.85 1.88
N TYR A 985 -108.96 -72.48 0.79
CA TYR A 985 -108.47 -71.54 -0.21
C TYR A 985 -109.51 -70.46 -0.52
N VAL A 986 -109.07 -69.23 -0.79
CA VAL A 986 -109.91 -68.16 -1.33
C VAL A 986 -109.38 -67.79 -2.71
N VAL A 987 -110.23 -67.97 -3.73
CA VAL A 987 -109.97 -67.63 -5.14
C VAL A 987 -110.63 -66.29 -5.45
N MET A 988 -109.85 -65.37 -6.03
CA MET A 988 -110.30 -64.06 -6.46
C MET A 988 -110.22 -63.96 -7.98
N LYS A 989 -111.16 -63.25 -8.61
CA LYS A 989 -111.22 -62.90 -10.04
C LYS A 989 -111.27 -61.38 -10.19
N LYS A 990 -110.53 -60.86 -11.16
CA LYS A 990 -110.50 -59.45 -11.57
C LYS A 990 -110.84 -59.36 -13.05
N THR A 991 -111.81 -58.50 -13.34
CA THR A 991 -112.25 -58.12 -14.68
C THR A 991 -112.13 -56.60 -14.75
N GLY A 992 -111.31 -56.08 -15.66
CA GLY A 992 -110.94 -54.66 -15.58
C GLY A 992 -110.09 -54.37 -14.34
N LYS A 993 -110.50 -53.39 -13.51
CA LYS A 993 -109.71 -52.90 -12.36
C LYS A 993 -110.06 -53.55 -11.01
N THR A 994 -111.32 -53.91 -10.80
CA THR A 994 -111.82 -54.36 -9.48
C THR A 994 -111.56 -55.85 -9.22
N TRP A 995 -111.18 -56.18 -7.99
CA TRP A 995 -111.06 -57.56 -7.50
C TRP A 995 -112.36 -58.03 -6.85
N ARG A 996 -112.80 -59.27 -7.13
CA ARG A 996 -113.97 -59.90 -6.49
C ARG A 996 -113.67 -61.35 -6.10
N LYS A 997 -114.31 -61.83 -5.03
CA LYS A 997 -114.19 -63.24 -4.61
C LYS A 997 -114.95 -64.10 -5.61
N ALA A 998 -114.23 -65.01 -6.27
CA ALA A 998 -114.82 -65.92 -7.23
C ALA A 998 -115.26 -67.22 -6.55
N ALA A 999 -114.46 -67.71 -5.60
CA ALA A 999 -114.83 -68.87 -4.79
C ALA A 999 -114.10 -68.89 -3.45
N GLU A 1000 -114.71 -69.54 -2.48
CA GLU A 1000 -114.03 -70.00 -1.27
C GLU A 1000 -114.22 -71.50 -1.15
N LEU A 1001 -113.10 -72.22 -1.03
CA LEU A 1001 -113.04 -73.66 -1.24
C LEU A 1001 -112.41 -74.34 -0.01
N LYS A 1002 -112.97 -75.49 0.39
CA LYS A 1002 -112.40 -76.35 1.46
C LYS A 1002 -111.04 -76.93 1.00
N ALA A 1003 -110.20 -77.36 1.94
CA ALA A 1003 -108.80 -77.77 1.71
C ALA A 1003 -108.57 -78.88 0.65
N GLY A 1004 -109.59 -79.68 0.32
CA GLY A 1004 -109.52 -80.72 -0.72
C GLY A 1004 -109.84 -80.26 -2.15
N LYS A 1005 -110.50 -79.10 -2.34
CA LYS A 1005 -110.84 -78.59 -3.69
C LYS A 1005 -109.68 -77.71 -4.20
N LEU A 1006 -108.95 -78.21 -5.20
CA LEU A 1006 -107.71 -77.61 -5.71
C LEU A 1006 -107.86 -76.94 -7.08
N SER A 1007 -109.08 -76.80 -7.58
CA SER A 1007 -109.37 -76.09 -8.82
C SER A 1007 -110.71 -75.34 -8.76
N TYR A 1008 -110.81 -74.30 -9.58
CA TYR A 1008 -111.99 -73.47 -9.78
C TYR A 1008 -112.18 -73.25 -11.29
N LYS A 1009 -113.33 -73.62 -11.83
CA LYS A 1009 -113.69 -73.44 -13.25
C LYS A 1009 -114.66 -72.28 -13.40
N ASP A 1010 -114.22 -71.25 -14.10
CA ASP A 1010 -114.99 -70.06 -14.44
C ASP A 1010 -115.61 -70.22 -15.84
N LYS A 1011 -116.93 -70.35 -15.89
CA LYS A 1011 -117.70 -70.49 -17.14
C LYS A 1011 -118.25 -69.16 -17.65
N ASP A 1012 -118.16 -68.09 -16.86
CA ASP A 1012 -118.76 -66.79 -17.17
C ASP A 1012 -117.75 -65.85 -17.86
N VAL A 1013 -116.93 -66.41 -18.75
CA VAL A 1013 -115.90 -65.69 -19.48
C VAL A 1013 -116.35 -65.40 -20.90
N LYS A 1014 -116.23 -64.14 -21.33
CA LYS A 1014 -116.59 -63.71 -22.69
C LYS A 1014 -115.39 -63.82 -23.63
N LYS A 1015 -115.61 -64.33 -24.85
CA LYS A 1015 -114.58 -64.50 -25.89
C LYS A 1015 -113.75 -63.22 -26.05
N ASN A 1016 -112.43 -63.38 -26.15
CA ASN A 1016 -111.44 -62.31 -26.27
C ASN A 1016 -111.30 -61.33 -25.08
N LYS A 1017 -112.01 -61.51 -23.96
CA LYS A 1017 -111.79 -60.70 -22.73
C LYS A 1017 -110.69 -61.30 -21.85
N LYS A 1018 -109.89 -60.42 -21.23
CA LYS A 1018 -108.82 -60.78 -20.28
C LYS A 1018 -109.36 -60.84 -18.85
N TYR A 1019 -109.05 -61.91 -18.15
CA TYR A 1019 -109.40 -62.14 -16.74
C TYR A 1019 -108.15 -62.46 -15.94
N THR A 1020 -108.05 -61.87 -14.75
CA THR A 1020 -106.92 -62.05 -13.83
C THR A 1020 -107.39 -62.74 -12.56
N TYR A 1021 -106.72 -63.82 -12.14
CA TYR A 1021 -107.12 -64.66 -11.03
C TYR A 1021 -106.00 -64.84 -10.01
N LYS A 1022 -106.32 -65.00 -8.73
CA LYS A 1022 -105.33 -65.37 -7.71
C LYS A 1022 -105.96 -66.18 -6.58
N VAL A 1023 -105.17 -67.02 -5.93
CA VAL A 1023 -105.64 -67.90 -4.84
C VAL A 1023 -104.75 -67.78 -3.62
N LYS A 1024 -105.33 -67.66 -2.42
CA LYS A 1024 -104.57 -67.76 -1.16
C LYS A 1024 -105.03 -68.94 -0.34
N ALA A 1025 -104.09 -69.54 0.40
CA ALA A 1025 -104.40 -70.51 1.44
C ALA A 1025 -104.69 -69.79 2.76
N TYR A 1026 -105.58 -70.36 3.57
CA TYR A 1026 -105.78 -69.92 4.95
C TYR A 1026 -105.73 -71.09 5.91
N LYS A 1027 -105.38 -70.82 7.17
CA LYS A 1027 -105.48 -71.76 8.29
C LYS A 1027 -106.51 -71.23 9.27
N LYS A 1028 -107.47 -72.08 9.68
CA LYS A 1028 -108.37 -71.77 10.80
C LYS A 1028 -107.59 -71.80 12.10
N SER A 1029 -107.65 -70.71 12.87
CA SER A 1029 -107.18 -70.61 14.24
C SER A 1029 -108.31 -69.98 15.07
N GLY A 1030 -108.99 -70.81 15.87
CA GLY A 1030 -110.28 -70.44 16.46
C GLY A 1030 -111.33 -70.05 15.41
N LYS A 1031 -112.09 -68.98 15.66
CA LYS A 1031 -113.09 -68.41 14.73
C LYS A 1031 -112.48 -67.60 13.57
N LYS A 1032 -111.15 -67.38 13.54
CA LYS A 1032 -110.48 -66.51 12.55
C LYS A 1032 -109.68 -67.31 11.51
N ASN A 1033 -109.79 -66.92 10.24
CA ASN A 1033 -108.98 -67.46 9.15
C ASN A 1033 -107.66 -66.66 9.04
N ILE A 1034 -106.54 -67.26 9.48
CA ILE A 1034 -105.21 -66.68 9.28
C ILE A 1034 -104.76 -67.01 7.86
N ALA A 1035 -104.92 -66.02 6.99
CA ALA A 1035 -104.61 -66.17 5.58
C ALA A 1035 -103.12 -65.91 5.28
N GLY A 1036 -102.56 -66.73 4.40
CA GLY A 1036 -101.30 -66.46 3.75
C GLY A 1036 -101.45 -65.44 2.61
N SER A 1037 -100.34 -65.14 1.95
CA SER A 1037 -100.35 -64.32 0.74
C SER A 1037 -101.07 -65.04 -0.41
N TYR A 1038 -101.62 -64.26 -1.35
CA TYR A 1038 -102.12 -64.79 -2.61
C TYR A 1038 -100.98 -65.35 -3.46
N SER A 1039 -101.31 -66.31 -4.33
CA SER A 1039 -100.50 -66.72 -5.47
C SER A 1039 -100.16 -65.52 -6.35
N ALA A 1040 -99.20 -65.69 -7.25
CA ALA A 1040 -99.04 -64.78 -8.36
C ALA A 1040 -100.39 -64.64 -9.13
N ASP A 1041 -100.62 -63.44 -9.67
CA ASP A 1041 -101.78 -63.14 -10.50
C ASP A 1041 -101.69 -63.90 -11.83
N ILE A 1042 -102.71 -64.69 -12.13
CA ILE A 1042 -102.81 -65.47 -13.37
C ILE A 1042 -103.73 -64.73 -14.31
N SER A 1043 -103.18 -64.09 -15.33
CA SER A 1043 -103.95 -63.38 -16.34
C SER A 1043 -104.08 -64.19 -17.62
N VAL A 1044 -105.30 -64.43 -18.07
CA VAL A 1044 -105.59 -65.17 -19.31
C VAL A 1044 -106.63 -64.45 -20.15
N LYS A 1045 -106.56 -64.62 -21.48
CA LYS A 1045 -107.58 -64.16 -22.44
C LYS A 1045 -108.45 -65.36 -22.84
N ALA A 1046 -109.77 -65.22 -22.78
CA ALA A 1046 -110.70 -66.32 -23.11
C ALA A 1046 -110.84 -66.56 -24.63
N LYS A 1047 -111.11 -67.80 -25.03
CA LYS A 1047 -111.41 -68.23 -26.41
C LYS A 1047 -112.89 -68.49 -26.61
#